data_AF-M5SKK7-F1
#
_entry.id   AF-M5SKK7-F1
#
_cell.length_a   1.000
_cell.length_b   1.000
_cell.length_c   1.000
_cell.angle_alpha   90.00
_cell.angle_beta   90.00
_cell.angle_gamma   90.00
#
_symmetry.space_group_name_H-M   'P 1'
#
loop_
_entity.id
_entity.type
_entity.pdbx_description
1 polymer ?
#
loop_
_entity_poly.entity_id
_entity_poly.type
_entity_poly.pdbx_seq_one_letter_code
_entity_poly.pdbx_strand_id
1 'polypeptide(L)'
;MTTTLSNKLAFAIVAACLSCTIVPAQFAWSVDQESPTPETPTTQTELLAASEFDDRVQTTLQWWRDRDRWRSDVIQAIRHRDPEISDRARWVQSQWQRGILADTPTELADILSKVSPAEAIEVLLEAGRFRAATVAMEEAAGTIEYEAILARVSLVVESRYPIYARIAVLQNSLPELIAFLDRASANKKMALCRDDLIRSPGDSPSLPATAETWRDDQRAEALCVMHLLRGNLEAASEVAQQHDELAQQQPPPTDEPNTSRHSLNRVVRMVTSDWKAIAEESAQEAKRLDESANEGSAAEQQFARDEAVRHWSDTLLAATRSGNDSLRQAAIDALTREREKSLSPSYETLRWRSLLIHGEVDSAIDLLEQQSPREASAIAIKTSRHARGLQLLGFEAERLDTQLEQWIDEAIHQQRSVSEEELTSGSGVAPKEKVLDCLALMRTAIDIGRPDIAYRIATQFSDSRMYVKASPGRESVLTQHFVLATLAATNKTDWIFELAAPEKPSLLSRLSLRLVSRVVEPTNEELLYYLNWFIFHHRPEWSTERSFITACEIARAAPEDIRKHREWIDLLGEHLRSGESEEDLQRRTKVDEYTLSESDVPSAQQWEALFEAHGRADFVRGIVRGMAQSGDLPARLKLLTDRHRDDSHAPTPEDFESIWQELISEPQRVLNAGLRDDAMIGFQVVLQQFMFAQRDGDQSLADELRTQLRVMAATPSTDMRQQMADALAGAGMWDLAEDLYQSLLLVTAFESDETLALMDIARAYNRFVLRRTTAASADEGNAAEAELEQLPPDAIEKRLQAIRWYDLGFAGTLAASDYQEINYVLLPQLILRNQLELILQSEQQQLNTGEQREVERIFELLLRFEPIDIHSAELMLPRIKQLGMTQSADKWLNRIVDAGMEHLRQFPLDATTANNVAWCAVRNHSRLDDALEMSRHAVSVEPNSAVYRDTLAEILAQLGEIDQALLLEQTSLLDDPGQWHLHLQIDRFKSMKEDE
;
A
#
# COMPACT_ATOMS: atom_id res chain seq x y z
N MET A 1 6.16 -7.50 -2.07
CA MET A 1 5.23 -8.59 -2.43
C MET A 1 4.01 -7.99 -3.11
N THR A 2 4.19 -7.53 -4.34
CA THR A 2 3.15 -6.96 -5.20
C THR A 2 3.46 -7.45 -6.60
N THR A 3 2.42 -7.76 -7.36
CA THR A 3 2.44 -8.34 -8.72
C THR A 3 2.62 -9.86 -8.78
N THR A 4 1.52 -10.60 -8.70
CA THR A 4 1.22 -11.74 -9.60
C THR A 4 -0.22 -12.20 -9.37
N LEU A 5 -1.21 -11.46 -9.89
CA LEU A 5 -2.59 -11.95 -10.10
C LEU A 5 -3.41 -10.97 -10.93
N SER A 6 -2.92 -10.64 -12.13
CA SER A 6 -3.77 -10.08 -13.19
C SER A 6 -3.12 -10.35 -14.53
N ASN A 7 -3.38 -11.52 -15.11
CA ASN A 7 -3.06 -11.80 -16.51
C ASN A 7 -3.75 -13.08 -17.04
N LYS A 8 -5.03 -13.26 -16.70
CA LYS A 8 -5.87 -14.28 -17.35
C LYS A 8 -7.32 -13.82 -17.44
N LEU A 9 -7.64 -12.88 -18.34
CA LEU A 9 -8.92 -12.83 -19.06
C LEU A 9 -8.91 -11.68 -20.09
N ALA A 10 -8.32 -11.91 -21.27
CA ALA A 10 -8.57 -11.07 -22.44
C ALA A 10 -8.10 -11.79 -23.70
N PHE A 11 -8.87 -12.75 -24.22
CA PHE A 11 -8.83 -13.18 -25.62
C PHE A 11 -9.95 -14.19 -25.89
N ALA A 12 -11.17 -13.70 -26.10
CA ALA A 12 -12.18 -14.37 -26.94
C ALA A 12 -13.39 -13.45 -27.10
N ILE A 13 -13.73 -13.16 -28.36
CA ILE A 13 -14.99 -12.68 -28.94
C ILE A 13 -14.69 -11.49 -29.86
N VAL A 14 -14.64 -11.80 -31.15
CA VAL A 14 -15.27 -11.12 -32.30
C VAL A 14 -14.52 -11.59 -33.56
N ALA A 15 -14.98 -12.71 -34.11
CA ALA A 15 -14.78 -13.04 -35.52
C ALA A 15 -15.86 -14.06 -35.96
N ALA A 16 -16.45 -13.77 -37.12
CA ALA A 16 -17.36 -14.59 -37.93
C ALA A 16 -18.85 -14.56 -37.59
N CYS A 17 -19.62 -13.81 -38.41
CA CYS A 17 -20.58 -14.41 -39.35
C CYS A 17 -21.15 -13.34 -40.31
N LEU A 18 -20.53 -13.22 -41.48
CA LEU A 18 -21.09 -12.59 -42.68
C LEU A 18 -21.59 -13.71 -43.59
N SER A 19 -22.89 -13.81 -43.83
CA SER A 19 -23.44 -14.42 -45.05
C SER A 19 -24.92 -14.10 -45.27
N CYS A 20 -25.15 -13.40 -46.38
CA CYS A 20 -26.25 -13.50 -47.34
C CYS A 20 -27.71 -13.33 -46.86
N THR A 21 -28.42 -12.37 -47.45
CA THR A 21 -29.17 -12.64 -48.71
C THR A 21 -29.77 -11.36 -49.29
N ILE A 22 -29.50 -11.17 -50.58
CA ILE A 22 -30.14 -10.20 -51.47
C ILE A 22 -31.48 -10.78 -51.92
N VAL A 23 -32.56 -9.99 -51.81
CA VAL A 23 -33.79 -10.20 -52.57
C VAL A 23 -34.22 -8.85 -53.18
N PRO A 24 -34.35 -8.72 -54.51
CA PRO A 24 -34.90 -7.55 -55.15
C PRO A 24 -36.41 -7.75 -55.41
N ALA A 25 -37.21 -6.71 -55.21
CA ALA A 25 -38.59 -6.69 -55.69
C ALA A 25 -38.89 -5.35 -56.40
N GLN A 26 -39.33 -5.49 -57.65
CA GLN A 26 -39.60 -4.48 -58.68
C GLN A 26 -40.92 -3.71 -58.50
N PHE A 27 -41.06 -2.66 -59.35
CA PHE A 27 -42.29 -2.05 -59.92
C PHE A 27 -43.02 -1.01 -59.04
N ALA A 28 -43.55 0.14 -59.53
CA ALA A 28 -43.66 0.77 -60.85
C ALA A 28 -44.18 2.24 -60.68
N TRP A 29 -43.85 3.14 -61.64
CA TRP A 29 -44.64 4.23 -62.30
C TRP A 29 -45.55 5.16 -61.43
N SER A 30 -45.74 6.47 -61.63
CA SER A 30 -45.62 7.38 -62.79
C SER A 30 -45.71 8.88 -62.39
N VAL A 31 -44.98 9.74 -63.12
CA VAL A 31 -45.35 10.99 -63.85
C VAL A 31 -46.44 11.96 -63.33
N ASP A 32 -46.00 13.23 -63.24
CA ASP A 32 -46.62 14.58 -63.35
C ASP A 32 -47.81 15.04 -62.49
N GLN A 33 -47.59 16.18 -61.80
CA GLN A 33 -48.34 17.43 -62.03
C GLN A 33 -47.65 18.65 -61.39
N GLU A 34 -47.47 19.72 -62.16
CA GLU A 34 -47.04 21.06 -61.70
C GLU A 34 -48.16 21.82 -60.96
N SER A 35 -47.76 22.47 -59.85
CA SER A 35 -48.10 23.82 -59.32
C SER A 35 -49.58 24.19 -59.05
N PRO A 36 -49.89 24.85 -57.89
CA PRO A 36 -49.48 26.24 -57.72
C PRO A 36 -48.95 26.60 -56.32
N THR A 37 -48.13 27.65 -56.31
CA THR A 37 -47.68 28.40 -55.14
C THR A 37 -48.85 28.89 -54.27
N PRO A 38 -48.66 28.84 -52.94
CA PRO A 38 -48.97 29.97 -52.09
C PRO A 38 -47.66 30.50 -51.49
N GLU A 39 -47.43 31.80 -51.59
CA GLU A 39 -46.43 32.50 -50.80
C GLU A 39 -46.76 32.30 -49.32
N THR A 40 -46.08 31.33 -48.69
CA THR A 40 -45.96 31.21 -47.25
C THR A 40 -44.70 31.93 -46.79
N PRO A 41 -44.71 32.58 -45.61
CA PRO A 41 -43.52 33.26 -45.10
C PRO A 41 -42.39 32.25 -45.02
N THR A 42 -41.29 32.51 -45.74
CA THR A 42 -40.13 31.62 -45.79
C THR A 42 -39.70 31.34 -44.36
N THR A 43 -39.91 30.10 -43.93
CA THR A 43 -39.41 29.69 -42.61
C THR A 43 -37.89 29.72 -42.70
N GLN A 44 -37.17 30.19 -41.68
CA GLN A 44 -35.72 30.36 -41.74
C GLN A 44 -34.96 29.08 -42.11
N THR A 45 -35.59 27.91 -41.93
CA THR A 45 -35.14 26.59 -42.39
C THR A 45 -35.07 26.47 -43.92
N GLU A 46 -35.99 27.07 -44.66
CA GLU A 46 -36.01 27.07 -46.14
C GLU A 46 -34.89 27.93 -46.74
N LEU A 47 -34.37 28.91 -45.98
CA LEU A 47 -33.21 29.72 -46.39
C LEU A 47 -31.90 28.91 -46.45
N LEU A 48 -31.83 27.74 -45.80
CA LEU A 48 -30.71 26.80 -45.97
C LEU A 48 -30.64 26.21 -47.39
N ALA A 49 -31.75 26.21 -48.13
CA ALA A 49 -31.84 25.85 -49.55
C ALA A 49 -32.29 27.02 -50.43
N ALA A 50 -32.01 28.27 -50.00
CA ALA A 50 -32.28 29.47 -50.81
C ALA A 50 -31.65 29.36 -52.21
N SER A 51 -32.26 29.97 -53.22
CA SER A 51 -31.75 29.91 -54.60
C SER A 51 -30.35 30.53 -54.75
N GLU A 52 -30.06 31.60 -54.01
CA GLU A 52 -28.77 32.29 -54.01
C GLU A 52 -27.75 31.57 -53.10
N PHE A 53 -26.55 31.32 -53.63
CA PHE A 53 -25.50 30.59 -52.91
C PHE A 53 -25.05 31.33 -51.64
N ASP A 54 -24.90 32.65 -51.73
CA ASP A 54 -24.46 33.49 -50.62
C ASP A 54 -25.46 33.44 -49.46
N ASP A 55 -26.76 33.45 -49.76
CA ASP A 55 -27.81 33.36 -48.73
C ASP A 55 -27.79 32.02 -48.00
N ARG A 56 -27.53 30.91 -48.72
CA ARG A 56 -27.39 29.59 -48.10
C ARG A 56 -26.18 29.52 -47.18
N VAL A 57 -25.03 30.06 -47.61
CA VAL A 57 -23.79 30.09 -46.81
C VAL A 57 -23.94 30.98 -45.59
N GLN A 58 -24.48 32.19 -45.75
CA GLN A 58 -24.73 33.11 -44.63
C GLN A 58 -25.69 32.50 -43.61
N THR A 59 -26.77 31.86 -44.06
CA THR A 59 -27.73 31.19 -43.18
C THR A 59 -27.07 30.02 -42.44
N THR A 60 -26.27 29.20 -43.14
CA THR A 60 -25.53 28.08 -42.52
C THR A 60 -24.55 28.58 -41.45
N LEU A 61 -23.80 29.64 -41.74
CA LEU A 61 -22.86 30.24 -40.79
C LEU A 61 -23.56 30.94 -39.63
N GLN A 62 -24.72 31.56 -39.86
CA GLN A 62 -25.54 32.16 -38.82
C GLN A 62 -26.07 31.10 -37.85
N TRP A 63 -26.52 29.98 -38.38
CA TRP A 63 -26.95 28.83 -37.59
C TRP A 63 -25.79 28.28 -36.76
N TRP A 64 -24.62 28.07 -37.37
CA TRP A 64 -23.43 27.59 -36.68
C TRP A 64 -22.91 28.53 -35.57
N ARG A 65 -22.96 29.85 -35.77
CA ARG A 65 -22.44 30.85 -34.81
C ARG A 65 -23.26 30.95 -33.51
N ASP A 66 -24.58 30.81 -33.60
CA ASP A 66 -25.51 31.03 -32.47
C ASP A 66 -26.20 29.71 -32.10
N ARG A 67 -25.41 28.78 -31.55
CA ARG A 67 -25.87 27.43 -31.18
C ARG A 67 -27.11 27.47 -30.30
N ASP A 68 -27.08 28.25 -29.22
CA ASP A 68 -28.15 28.23 -28.21
C ASP A 68 -29.51 28.62 -28.81
N ARG A 69 -29.51 29.50 -29.81
CA ARG A 69 -30.72 29.90 -30.54
C ARG A 69 -31.18 28.86 -31.56
N TRP A 70 -30.27 28.27 -32.34
CA TRP A 70 -30.61 27.46 -33.52
C TRP A 70 -30.53 25.94 -33.30
N ARG A 71 -30.13 25.47 -32.11
CA ARG A 71 -29.93 24.04 -31.83
C ARG A 71 -31.16 23.18 -32.14
N SER A 72 -32.35 23.62 -31.72
CA SER A 72 -33.60 22.89 -31.98
C SER A 72 -33.92 22.83 -33.47
N ASP A 73 -33.67 23.92 -34.20
CA ASP A 73 -33.95 24.03 -35.63
C ASP A 73 -32.97 23.16 -36.44
N VAL A 74 -31.70 23.10 -36.05
CA VAL A 74 -30.70 22.20 -36.65
C VAL A 74 -31.11 20.73 -36.47
N ILE A 75 -31.52 20.32 -35.27
CA ILE A 75 -31.96 18.94 -35.00
C ILE A 75 -33.17 18.55 -35.87
N GLN A 76 -34.11 19.47 -36.08
CA GLN A 76 -35.26 19.25 -36.97
C GLN A 76 -34.83 19.22 -38.45
N ALA A 77 -33.95 20.13 -38.87
CA ALA A 77 -33.48 20.26 -40.24
C ALA A 77 -32.67 19.04 -40.72
N ILE A 78 -31.98 18.33 -39.83
CA ILE A 78 -31.27 17.08 -40.18
C ILE A 78 -32.24 16.03 -40.75
N ARG A 79 -33.49 15.99 -40.29
CA ARG A 79 -34.52 15.02 -40.76
C ARG A 79 -35.33 15.56 -41.93
N HIS A 80 -34.95 16.70 -42.49
CA HIS A 80 -35.67 17.34 -43.58
C HIS A 80 -35.59 16.51 -44.88
N ARG A 81 -36.63 16.56 -45.70
CA ARG A 81 -36.72 15.78 -46.96
C ARG A 81 -35.78 16.30 -48.04
N ASP A 82 -35.45 17.59 -47.99
CA ASP A 82 -34.49 18.22 -48.88
C ASP A 82 -33.05 17.83 -48.49
N PRO A 83 -32.30 17.16 -49.38
CA PRO A 83 -30.91 16.80 -49.14
C PRO A 83 -30.02 18.00 -48.80
N GLU A 84 -30.20 19.17 -49.41
CA GLU A 84 -29.32 20.32 -49.17
C GLU A 84 -29.51 20.90 -47.76
N ILE A 85 -30.77 21.02 -47.30
CA ILE A 85 -31.10 21.46 -45.93
C ILE A 85 -30.54 20.46 -44.92
N SER A 86 -30.75 19.16 -45.16
CA SER A 86 -30.29 18.08 -44.29
C SER A 86 -28.76 18.00 -44.23
N ASP A 87 -28.05 18.15 -45.36
CA ASP A 87 -26.59 18.10 -45.45
C ASP A 87 -25.94 19.30 -44.74
N ARG A 88 -26.47 20.51 -44.92
CA ARG A 88 -25.97 21.72 -44.23
C ARG A 88 -26.23 21.66 -42.73
N ALA A 89 -27.41 21.20 -42.32
CA ALA A 89 -27.71 20.98 -40.90
C ALA A 89 -26.79 19.91 -40.28
N ARG A 90 -26.50 18.82 -41.01
CA ARG A 90 -25.50 17.80 -40.60
C ARG A 90 -24.09 18.37 -40.52
N TRP A 91 -23.71 19.27 -41.43
CA TRP A 91 -22.43 19.98 -41.33
C TRP A 91 -22.35 20.83 -40.06
N VAL A 92 -23.37 21.64 -39.77
CA VAL A 92 -23.44 22.47 -38.54
C VAL A 92 -23.34 21.60 -37.30
N GLN A 93 -24.12 20.52 -37.23
CA GLN A 93 -24.07 19.56 -36.12
C GLN A 93 -22.69 18.93 -35.97
N SER A 94 -22.06 18.52 -37.08
CA SER A 94 -20.72 17.93 -37.05
C SER A 94 -19.64 18.91 -36.55
N GLN A 95 -19.77 20.21 -36.82
CA GLN A 95 -18.89 21.22 -36.24
C GLN A 95 -19.06 21.30 -34.72
N TRP A 96 -20.30 21.36 -34.22
CA TRP A 96 -20.56 21.42 -32.78
C TRP A 96 -20.17 20.15 -32.04
N GLN A 97 -20.37 18.97 -32.63
CA GLN A 97 -19.92 17.67 -32.08
C GLN A 97 -18.40 17.59 -31.90
N ARG A 98 -17.63 18.37 -32.67
CA ARG A 98 -16.17 18.47 -32.55
C ARG A 98 -15.72 19.72 -31.78
N GLY A 99 -16.67 20.46 -31.20
CA GLY A 99 -16.40 21.71 -30.47
C GLY A 99 -15.81 22.83 -31.34
N ILE A 100 -16.03 22.81 -32.67
CA ILE A 100 -15.59 23.87 -33.57
C ILE A 100 -16.62 25.01 -33.47
N LEU A 101 -16.23 26.07 -32.75
CA LEU A 101 -17.02 27.26 -32.47
C LEU A 101 -16.51 28.46 -33.28
N ALA A 102 -17.26 29.56 -33.26
CA ALA A 102 -16.93 30.77 -34.01
C ALA A 102 -15.59 31.42 -33.60
N ASP A 103 -15.14 31.16 -32.37
CA ASP A 103 -13.90 31.65 -31.75
C ASP A 103 -12.76 30.62 -31.80
N THR A 104 -12.97 29.44 -32.41
CA THR A 104 -11.92 28.43 -32.56
C THR A 104 -10.84 28.91 -33.54
N PRO A 105 -9.54 28.91 -33.16
CA PRO A 105 -8.44 29.25 -34.07
C PRO A 105 -8.40 28.35 -35.30
N THR A 106 -7.99 28.88 -36.45
CA THR A 106 -8.01 28.15 -37.73
C THR A 106 -7.13 26.90 -37.72
N GLU A 107 -5.95 26.98 -37.10
CA GLU A 107 -5.04 25.81 -36.98
C GLU A 107 -5.67 24.69 -36.15
N LEU A 108 -6.35 25.06 -35.06
CA LEU A 108 -7.06 24.09 -34.20
C LEU A 108 -8.28 23.52 -34.92
N ALA A 109 -9.06 24.34 -35.63
CA ALA A 109 -10.21 23.90 -36.41
C ALA A 109 -9.81 22.88 -37.51
N ASP A 110 -8.67 23.09 -38.17
CA ASP A 110 -8.12 22.17 -39.17
C ASP A 110 -7.75 20.81 -38.56
N ILE A 111 -7.21 20.78 -37.34
CA ILE A 111 -6.92 19.55 -36.60
C ILE A 111 -8.24 18.85 -36.20
N LEU A 112 -9.15 19.59 -35.57
CA LEU A 112 -10.44 19.06 -35.09
C LEU A 112 -11.30 18.48 -36.23
N SER A 113 -11.23 19.06 -37.43
CA SER A 113 -11.97 18.58 -38.60
C SER A 113 -11.57 17.17 -39.07
N LYS A 114 -10.34 16.72 -38.72
CA LYS A 114 -9.73 15.46 -39.16
C LYS A 114 -9.90 14.32 -38.16
N VAL A 115 -10.27 14.62 -36.92
CA VAL A 115 -10.39 13.64 -35.84
C VAL A 115 -11.85 13.24 -35.58
N SER A 116 -12.04 12.13 -34.85
CA SER A 116 -13.36 11.72 -34.38
C SER A 116 -13.91 12.69 -33.32
N PRO A 117 -15.24 12.74 -33.08
CA PRO A 117 -15.81 13.58 -32.01
C PRO A 117 -15.21 13.30 -30.62
N ALA A 118 -14.90 12.04 -30.31
CA ALA A 118 -14.26 11.67 -29.05
C ALA A 118 -12.82 12.24 -28.93
N GLU A 119 -12.01 12.07 -29.98
CA GLU A 119 -10.65 12.63 -30.05
C GLU A 119 -10.65 14.16 -30.09
N ALA A 120 -11.68 14.77 -30.67
CA ALA A 120 -11.83 16.23 -30.69
C ALA A 120 -11.93 16.80 -29.26
N ILE A 121 -12.64 16.13 -28.36
CA ILE A 121 -12.72 16.54 -26.94
C ILE A 121 -11.33 16.51 -26.29
N GLU A 122 -10.54 15.46 -26.55
CA GLU A 122 -9.17 15.34 -26.01
C GLU A 122 -8.28 16.47 -26.50
N VAL A 123 -8.30 16.75 -27.80
CA VAL A 123 -7.53 17.86 -28.41
C VAL A 123 -7.97 19.22 -27.83
N LEU A 124 -9.26 19.41 -27.56
CA LEU A 124 -9.77 20.63 -26.93
C LEU A 124 -9.30 20.77 -25.48
N LEU A 125 -9.22 19.67 -24.72
CA LEU A 125 -8.70 19.67 -23.34
C LEU A 125 -7.20 20.02 -23.31
N GLU A 126 -6.38 19.39 -24.16
CA GLU A 126 -4.94 19.72 -24.28
C GLU A 126 -4.72 21.18 -24.69
N ALA A 127 -5.62 21.76 -25.50
CA ALA A 127 -5.57 23.17 -25.89
C ALA A 127 -6.14 24.15 -24.84
N GLY A 128 -6.65 23.66 -23.70
CA GLY A 128 -7.31 24.48 -22.67
C GLY A 128 -8.65 25.10 -23.09
N ARG A 129 -9.31 24.55 -24.11
CA ARG A 129 -10.58 25.04 -24.66
C ARG A 129 -11.79 24.33 -24.03
N PHE A 130 -11.94 24.47 -22.71
CA PHE A 130 -12.95 23.75 -21.92
C PHE A 130 -14.40 24.07 -22.30
N ARG A 131 -14.70 25.32 -22.68
CA ARG A 131 -16.03 25.69 -23.20
C ARG A 131 -16.40 24.92 -24.47
N ALA A 132 -15.48 24.82 -25.42
CA ALA A 132 -15.68 24.07 -26.66
C ALA A 132 -15.83 22.56 -26.38
N ALA A 133 -15.03 22.01 -25.46
CA ALA A 133 -15.14 20.62 -25.02
C ALA A 133 -16.49 20.34 -24.35
N THR A 134 -17.02 21.29 -23.57
CA THR A 134 -18.36 21.21 -22.95
C THR A 134 -19.43 21.12 -24.02
N VAL A 135 -19.38 21.99 -25.05
CA VAL A 135 -20.33 21.95 -26.18
C VAL A 135 -20.26 20.60 -26.91
N ALA A 136 -19.06 20.09 -27.17
CA ALA A 136 -18.89 18.78 -27.81
C ALA A 136 -19.52 17.65 -26.98
N MET A 137 -19.34 17.67 -25.66
CA MET A 137 -20.00 16.72 -24.74
C MET A 137 -21.53 16.84 -24.75
N GLU A 138 -22.07 18.06 -24.78
CA GLU A 138 -23.52 18.28 -24.85
C GLU A 138 -24.14 17.82 -26.17
N GLU A 139 -23.41 17.89 -27.27
CA GLU A 139 -23.85 17.38 -28.58
C GLU A 139 -23.69 15.85 -28.71
N ALA A 140 -22.75 15.27 -27.97
CA ALA A 140 -22.66 13.82 -27.83
C ALA A 140 -23.80 13.25 -26.99
N ALA A 141 -24.33 14.02 -26.02
CA ALA A 141 -25.44 13.61 -25.17
C ALA A 141 -26.70 13.27 -26.00
N GLY A 142 -27.19 12.03 -25.84
CA GLY A 142 -28.33 11.50 -26.60
C GLY A 142 -27.97 10.76 -27.89
N THR A 143 -26.68 10.61 -28.21
CA THR A 143 -26.21 9.69 -29.25
C THR A 143 -26.02 8.27 -28.71
N ILE A 144 -26.02 7.26 -29.60
CA ILE A 144 -25.78 5.86 -29.22
C ILE A 144 -24.34 5.66 -28.71
N GLU A 145 -23.40 6.52 -29.12
CA GLU A 145 -21.99 6.45 -28.74
C GLU A 145 -21.68 7.20 -27.43
N TYR A 146 -22.66 7.87 -26.82
CA TYR A 146 -22.45 8.76 -25.67
C TYR A 146 -21.73 8.06 -24.50
N GLU A 147 -22.14 6.85 -24.12
CA GLU A 147 -21.52 6.11 -23.02
C GLU A 147 -20.04 5.78 -23.32
N ALA A 148 -19.72 5.41 -24.56
CA ALA A 148 -18.35 5.12 -24.98
C ALA A 148 -17.49 6.39 -25.00
N ILE A 149 -18.04 7.52 -25.46
CA ILE A 149 -17.38 8.83 -25.43
C ILE A 149 -17.13 9.25 -23.98
N LEU A 150 -18.14 9.16 -23.11
CA LEU A 150 -18.08 9.53 -21.70
C LEU A 150 -17.05 8.69 -20.94
N ALA A 151 -16.99 7.37 -21.17
CA ALA A 151 -15.99 6.49 -20.58
C ALA A 151 -14.56 6.84 -21.03
N ARG A 152 -14.37 7.11 -22.33
CA ARG A 152 -13.07 7.52 -22.89
C ARG A 152 -12.59 8.86 -22.33
N VAL A 153 -13.47 9.86 -22.29
CA VAL A 153 -13.18 11.18 -21.73
C VAL A 153 -12.83 11.06 -20.24
N SER A 154 -13.55 10.23 -19.48
CA SER A 154 -13.25 10.01 -18.07
C SER A 154 -11.84 9.44 -17.87
N LEU A 155 -11.42 8.47 -18.68
CA LEU A 155 -10.07 7.90 -18.61
C LEU A 155 -8.98 8.94 -18.91
N VAL A 156 -9.21 9.81 -19.90
CA VAL A 156 -8.27 10.88 -20.28
C VAL A 156 -8.15 11.91 -19.16
N VAL A 157 -9.27 12.37 -18.61
CA VAL A 157 -9.26 13.29 -17.48
C VAL A 157 -8.58 12.64 -16.28
N GLU A 158 -8.89 11.40 -15.94
CA GLU A 158 -8.24 10.67 -14.85
C GLU A 158 -6.72 10.56 -15.02
N SER A 159 -6.23 10.47 -16.26
CA SER A 159 -4.81 10.28 -16.54
C SER A 159 -4.01 11.59 -16.65
N ARG A 160 -4.64 12.73 -16.97
CA ARG A 160 -3.94 14.01 -17.23
C ARG A 160 -4.53 15.23 -16.52
N TYR A 161 -5.50 15.05 -15.63
CA TYR A 161 -6.18 16.16 -14.92
C TYR A 161 -5.25 17.25 -14.38
N PRO A 162 -4.11 16.97 -13.71
CA PRO A 162 -3.23 18.02 -13.17
C PRO A 162 -2.76 19.01 -14.24
N ILE A 163 -2.57 18.55 -15.48
CA ILE A 163 -2.17 19.38 -16.61
C ILE A 163 -3.33 20.33 -16.98
N TYR A 164 -4.53 19.78 -17.16
CA TYR A 164 -5.73 20.57 -17.48
C TYR A 164 -6.07 21.59 -16.37
N ALA A 165 -5.93 21.19 -15.12
CA ALA A 165 -6.12 22.03 -13.95
C ALA A 165 -5.17 23.25 -13.95
N ARG A 166 -3.87 23.04 -14.18
CA ARG A 166 -2.92 24.17 -14.24
C ARG A 166 -3.19 25.07 -15.44
N ILE A 167 -3.48 24.50 -16.61
CA ILE A 167 -3.86 25.28 -17.81
C ILE A 167 -5.08 26.17 -17.52
N ALA A 168 -6.10 25.62 -16.87
CA ALA A 168 -7.30 26.37 -16.51
C ALA A 168 -7.03 27.54 -15.56
N VAL A 169 -6.11 27.36 -14.60
CA VAL A 169 -5.70 28.44 -13.70
C VAL A 169 -4.91 29.52 -14.46
N LEU A 170 -3.91 29.12 -15.26
CA LEU A 170 -3.07 30.04 -16.03
C LEU A 170 -3.87 30.86 -17.06
N GLN A 171 -4.92 30.27 -17.64
CA GLN A 171 -5.81 30.93 -18.60
C GLN A 171 -7.02 31.63 -17.96
N ASN A 172 -7.14 31.58 -16.63
CA ASN A 172 -8.31 32.08 -15.89
C ASN A 172 -9.66 31.51 -16.40
N SER A 173 -9.65 30.23 -16.80
CA SER A 173 -10.78 29.49 -17.36
C SER A 173 -11.27 28.36 -16.43
N LEU A 174 -10.91 28.41 -15.14
CA LEU A 174 -11.35 27.44 -14.13
C LEU A 174 -12.89 27.23 -14.09
N PRO A 175 -13.75 28.27 -14.20
CA PRO A 175 -15.19 28.06 -14.28
C PRO A 175 -15.62 27.23 -15.50
N GLU A 176 -14.90 27.31 -16.62
CA GLU A 176 -15.17 26.52 -17.82
C GLU A 176 -14.78 25.06 -17.62
N LEU A 177 -13.68 24.78 -16.91
CA LEU A 177 -13.30 23.42 -16.53
C LEU A 177 -14.34 22.79 -15.60
N ILE A 178 -14.87 23.55 -14.61
CA ILE A 178 -15.93 23.08 -13.72
C ILE A 178 -17.21 22.76 -14.51
N ALA A 179 -17.58 23.63 -15.47
CA ALA A 179 -18.73 23.39 -16.35
C ALA A 179 -18.53 22.14 -17.24
N PHE A 180 -17.31 21.89 -17.69
CA PHE A 180 -16.97 20.67 -18.42
C PHE A 180 -17.13 19.43 -17.53
N LEU A 181 -16.58 19.44 -16.30
CA LEU A 181 -16.69 18.32 -15.36
C LEU A 181 -18.15 18.01 -14.99
N ASP A 182 -19.01 19.04 -14.90
CA ASP A 182 -20.46 18.88 -14.69
C ASP A 182 -21.14 18.02 -15.76
N ARG A 183 -20.64 18.06 -17.00
CA ARG A 183 -21.17 17.30 -18.14
C ARG A 183 -20.37 16.06 -18.50
N ALA A 184 -19.16 15.91 -17.97
CA ALA A 184 -18.25 14.80 -18.27
C ALA A 184 -18.07 13.81 -17.10
N SER A 185 -18.76 14.01 -15.96
CA SER A 185 -18.64 13.12 -14.80
C SER A 185 -19.37 11.79 -15.02
N ALA A 186 -18.63 10.72 -15.31
CA ALA A 186 -19.19 9.38 -15.47
C ALA A 186 -19.37 8.61 -14.15
N ASN A 187 -18.61 8.96 -13.12
CA ASN A 187 -18.52 8.23 -11.87
C ASN A 187 -18.36 9.17 -10.67
N LYS A 188 -18.46 8.60 -9.45
CA LYS A 188 -18.32 9.35 -8.20
C LYS A 188 -16.98 10.06 -8.04
N LYS A 189 -15.87 9.49 -8.55
CA LYS A 189 -14.52 10.08 -8.49
C LYS A 189 -14.46 11.41 -9.26
N MET A 190 -15.06 11.46 -10.45
CA MET A 190 -15.19 12.66 -11.26
C MET A 190 -16.14 13.70 -10.64
N ALA A 191 -17.27 13.24 -10.08
CA ALA A 191 -18.17 14.12 -9.36
C ALA A 191 -17.50 14.75 -8.13
N LEU A 192 -16.66 14.00 -7.44
CA LEU A 192 -15.88 14.51 -6.31
C LEU A 192 -14.79 15.48 -6.75
N CYS A 193 -14.12 15.22 -7.87
CA CYS A 193 -13.20 16.17 -8.49
C CYS A 193 -13.87 17.53 -8.75
N ARG A 194 -15.08 17.53 -9.34
CA ARG A 194 -15.90 18.76 -9.48
C ARG A 194 -16.23 19.37 -8.12
N ASP A 195 -16.67 18.56 -7.18
CA ASP A 195 -17.08 19.00 -5.85
C ASP A 195 -15.94 19.66 -5.07
N ASP A 196 -14.73 19.09 -5.13
CA ASP A 196 -13.51 19.62 -4.51
C ASP A 196 -13.17 21.04 -5.00
N LEU A 197 -13.52 21.36 -6.26
CA LEU A 197 -13.30 22.69 -6.85
C LEU A 197 -14.34 23.74 -6.44
N ILE A 198 -15.59 23.33 -6.17
CA ILE A 198 -16.71 24.24 -5.86
C ILE A 198 -17.03 24.33 -4.36
N ARG A 199 -16.58 23.36 -3.57
CA ARG A 199 -16.93 23.22 -2.16
C ARG A 199 -16.55 24.47 -1.38
N SER A 200 -17.57 25.07 -0.77
CA SER A 200 -17.44 26.14 0.22
C SER A 200 -17.97 25.68 1.58
N PRO A 201 -17.43 26.18 2.70
CA PRO A 201 -17.94 25.84 4.03
C PRO A 201 -19.43 26.21 4.18
N GLY A 202 -20.26 25.25 4.56
CA GLY A 202 -21.70 25.44 4.82
C GLY A 202 -22.65 25.17 3.64
N ASP A 203 -22.13 24.88 2.44
CA ASP A 203 -22.97 24.56 1.27
C ASP A 203 -23.39 23.09 1.22
N SER A 204 -24.64 22.83 0.82
CA SER A 204 -25.09 21.47 0.52
C SER A 204 -24.42 20.92 -0.74
N PRO A 205 -24.05 19.62 -0.77
CA PRO A 205 -23.45 19.03 -1.95
C PRO A 205 -24.44 18.99 -3.13
N SER A 206 -23.89 19.07 -4.35
CA SER A 206 -24.66 18.97 -5.59
C SER A 206 -24.04 17.93 -6.50
N LEU A 207 -24.87 17.02 -7.02
CA LEU A 207 -24.45 16.07 -8.03
C LEU A 207 -24.30 16.77 -9.40
N PRO A 208 -23.41 16.28 -10.27
CA PRO A 208 -23.30 16.79 -11.64
C PRO A 208 -24.56 16.50 -12.46
N ALA A 209 -24.79 17.25 -13.54
CA ALA A 209 -25.96 17.05 -14.40
C ALA A 209 -26.05 15.63 -14.99
N THR A 210 -24.91 14.98 -15.22
CA THR A 210 -24.84 13.57 -15.68
C THR A 210 -25.38 12.57 -14.67
N ALA A 211 -25.52 12.93 -13.39
CA ALA A 211 -26.00 12.03 -12.36
C ALA A 211 -27.48 11.67 -12.50
N GLU A 212 -28.24 12.39 -13.33
CA GLU A 212 -29.64 12.02 -13.64
C GLU A 212 -29.76 10.64 -14.30
N THR A 213 -28.73 10.19 -15.03
CA THR A 213 -28.69 8.88 -15.69
C THR A 213 -27.95 7.81 -14.89
N TRP A 214 -27.44 8.16 -13.70
CA TRP A 214 -26.74 7.20 -12.83
C TRP A 214 -27.74 6.27 -12.15
N ARG A 215 -27.23 5.11 -11.71
CA ARG A 215 -27.98 4.23 -10.84
C ARG A 215 -28.18 4.87 -9.46
N ASP A 216 -29.27 4.52 -8.77
CA ASP A 216 -29.61 5.10 -7.46
C ASP A 216 -28.54 4.83 -6.39
N ASP A 217 -27.88 3.67 -6.44
CA ASP A 217 -26.75 3.29 -5.58
C ASP A 217 -25.55 4.23 -5.77
N GLN A 218 -25.15 4.49 -7.02
CA GLN A 218 -24.06 5.42 -7.34
C GLN A 218 -24.34 6.85 -6.88
N ARG A 219 -25.60 7.29 -6.96
CA ARG A 219 -26.01 8.64 -6.50
C ARG A 219 -25.96 8.73 -4.98
N ALA A 220 -26.46 7.72 -4.28
CA ALA A 220 -26.44 7.67 -2.82
C ALA A 220 -25.00 7.62 -2.29
N GLU A 221 -24.13 6.78 -2.85
CA GLU A 221 -22.71 6.72 -2.49
C GLU A 221 -22.01 8.07 -2.64
N ALA A 222 -22.18 8.74 -3.80
CA ALA A 222 -21.55 10.03 -4.05
C ALA A 222 -22.04 11.10 -3.06
N LEU A 223 -23.35 11.17 -2.79
CA LEU A 223 -23.91 12.09 -1.81
C LEU A 223 -23.40 11.83 -0.40
N CYS A 224 -23.34 10.57 0.05
CA CYS A 224 -22.80 10.20 1.35
C CYS A 224 -21.35 10.70 1.52
N VAL A 225 -20.47 10.41 0.55
CA VAL A 225 -19.06 10.86 0.58
C VAL A 225 -18.98 12.39 0.63
N MET A 226 -19.76 13.09 -0.21
CA MET A 226 -19.76 14.55 -0.26
C MET A 226 -20.31 15.21 1.02
N HIS A 227 -21.30 14.60 1.68
CA HIS A 227 -21.81 15.06 2.99
C HIS A 227 -20.78 14.82 4.10
N LEU A 228 -20.15 13.65 4.13
CA LEU A 228 -19.10 13.31 5.11
C LEU A 228 -17.90 14.27 5.00
N LEU A 229 -17.45 14.59 3.78
CA LEU A 229 -16.38 15.56 3.53
C LEU A 229 -16.68 17.01 3.92
N ARG A 230 -17.95 17.31 4.20
CA ARG A 230 -18.41 18.62 4.72
C ARG A 230 -18.70 18.58 6.22
N GLY A 231 -18.58 17.42 6.86
CA GLY A 231 -18.98 17.21 8.26
C GLY A 231 -20.49 17.09 8.49
N ASN A 232 -21.29 16.92 7.43
CA ASN A 232 -22.75 16.81 7.52
C ASN A 232 -23.17 15.35 7.86
N LEU A 233 -22.83 14.89 9.07
CA LEU A 233 -22.99 13.48 9.47
C LEU A 233 -24.44 12.98 9.43
N GLU A 234 -25.38 13.77 9.95
CA GLU A 234 -26.81 13.41 9.99
C GLU A 234 -27.39 13.23 8.58
N ALA A 235 -27.08 14.15 7.66
CA ALA A 235 -27.54 14.08 6.27
C ALA A 235 -26.95 12.85 5.54
N ALA A 236 -25.69 12.50 5.80
CA ALA A 236 -25.09 11.29 5.25
C ALA A 236 -25.80 10.02 5.76
N SER A 237 -26.13 9.96 7.05
CA SER A 237 -26.89 8.85 7.63
C SER A 237 -28.31 8.74 7.07
N GLU A 238 -29.00 9.87 6.88
CA GLU A 238 -30.35 9.88 6.28
C GLU A 238 -30.36 9.36 4.84
N VAL A 239 -29.42 9.82 4.00
CA VAL A 239 -29.29 9.36 2.61
C VAL A 239 -29.01 7.85 2.57
N ALA A 240 -28.09 7.37 3.41
CA ALA A 240 -27.72 5.96 3.46
C ALA A 240 -28.88 5.07 3.96
N GLN A 241 -29.63 5.51 4.98
CA GLN A 241 -30.78 4.78 5.50
C GLN A 241 -31.91 4.70 4.47
N GLN A 242 -32.25 5.81 3.82
CA GLN A 242 -33.29 5.83 2.79
C GLN A 242 -32.96 4.90 1.62
N HIS A 243 -31.71 4.90 1.18
CA HIS A 243 -31.24 3.99 0.13
C HIS A 243 -31.41 2.51 0.53
N ASP A 244 -30.93 2.14 1.73
CA ASP A 244 -30.99 0.75 2.18
C ASP A 244 -32.44 0.28 2.43
N GLU A 245 -33.32 1.14 2.92
CA GLU A 245 -34.76 0.86 3.08
C GLU A 245 -35.45 0.62 1.72
N LEU A 246 -35.11 1.41 0.70
CA LEU A 246 -35.62 1.23 -0.67
C LEU A 246 -35.10 -0.08 -1.28
N ALA A 247 -33.82 -0.40 -1.08
CA ALA A 247 -33.21 -1.64 -1.56
C ALA A 247 -33.87 -2.89 -0.93
N GLN A 248 -34.26 -2.84 0.34
CA GLN A 248 -34.98 -3.94 1.01
C GLN A 248 -36.40 -4.15 0.44
N GLN A 249 -37.06 -3.08 -0.01
CA GLN A 249 -38.41 -3.15 -0.57
C GLN A 249 -38.42 -3.64 -2.02
N GLN A 250 -37.33 -3.46 -2.76
CA GLN A 250 -37.18 -3.85 -4.16
C GLN A 250 -35.95 -4.77 -4.34
N PRO A 251 -36.06 -6.07 -3.94
CA PRO A 251 -34.97 -7.00 -4.16
C PRO A 251 -34.66 -7.13 -5.67
N PRO A 252 -33.39 -7.24 -6.06
CA PRO A 252 -33.00 -7.32 -7.46
C PRO A 252 -33.66 -8.54 -8.15
N PRO A 253 -33.96 -8.45 -9.46
CA PRO A 253 -34.44 -9.60 -10.23
C PRO A 253 -33.42 -10.75 -10.15
N THR A 254 -33.95 -11.97 -10.06
CA THR A 254 -33.32 -13.22 -9.60
C THR A 254 -32.05 -13.73 -10.32
N ASP A 255 -31.49 -12.99 -11.27
CA ASP A 255 -30.38 -13.44 -12.11
C ASP A 255 -29.01 -12.82 -11.76
N GLU A 256 -28.94 -11.85 -10.83
CA GLU A 256 -27.66 -11.35 -10.31
C GLU A 256 -27.43 -11.83 -8.86
N PRO A 257 -26.33 -12.54 -8.56
CA PRO A 257 -26.03 -12.96 -7.20
C PRO A 257 -25.90 -11.73 -6.29
N ASN A 258 -26.75 -11.66 -5.27
CA ASN A 258 -26.90 -10.56 -4.31
C ASN A 258 -25.71 -10.48 -3.32
N THR A 259 -24.52 -10.94 -3.70
CA THR A 259 -23.44 -11.33 -2.78
C THR A 259 -22.42 -10.24 -2.45
N SER A 260 -22.61 -8.97 -2.88
CA SER A 260 -21.61 -7.92 -2.61
C SER A 260 -22.15 -6.52 -2.29
N ARG A 261 -23.47 -6.31 -2.18
CA ARG A 261 -24.00 -4.99 -1.81
C ARG A 261 -23.92 -4.79 -0.29
N HIS A 262 -22.84 -4.18 0.17
CA HIS A 262 -22.72 -3.69 1.54
C HIS A 262 -23.78 -2.61 1.80
N SER A 263 -24.45 -2.67 2.96
CA SER A 263 -25.36 -1.62 3.42
C SER A 263 -24.62 -0.28 3.50
N LEU A 264 -25.12 0.76 2.82
CA LEU A 264 -24.50 2.09 2.88
C LEU A 264 -24.58 2.65 4.30
N ASN A 265 -25.67 2.36 5.01
CA ASN A 265 -25.84 2.78 6.40
C ASN A 265 -24.77 2.17 7.30
N ARG A 266 -24.42 0.89 7.08
CA ARG A 266 -23.30 0.24 7.76
C ARG A 266 -21.98 0.98 7.52
N VAL A 267 -21.65 1.33 6.27
CA VAL A 267 -20.41 2.05 5.94
C VAL A 267 -20.37 3.42 6.62
N VAL A 268 -21.46 4.18 6.57
CA VAL A 268 -21.57 5.48 7.26
C VAL A 268 -21.33 5.31 8.76
N ARG A 269 -21.97 4.34 9.41
CA ARG A 269 -21.78 4.07 10.85
C ARG A 269 -20.37 3.65 11.20
N MET A 270 -19.71 2.86 10.36
CA MET A 270 -18.31 2.46 10.56
C MET A 270 -17.38 3.68 10.53
N VAL A 271 -17.52 4.53 9.51
CA VAL A 271 -16.70 5.75 9.34
C VAL A 271 -16.99 6.78 10.45
N THR A 272 -18.24 6.87 10.91
CA THR A 272 -18.65 7.77 12.00
C THR A 272 -18.50 7.17 13.40
N SER A 273 -17.96 5.95 13.51
CA SER A 273 -17.73 5.22 14.77
C SER A 273 -18.97 4.88 15.61
N ASP A 274 -20.15 4.72 14.99
CA ASP A 274 -21.36 4.20 15.64
C ASP A 274 -21.36 2.67 15.74
N TRP A 275 -20.42 2.13 16.52
CA TRP A 275 -20.21 0.69 16.68
C TRP A 275 -21.32 -0.01 17.47
N LYS A 276 -22.04 0.73 18.34
CA LYS A 276 -23.07 0.14 19.19
C LYS A 276 -24.26 -0.33 18.36
N ALA A 277 -24.76 0.51 17.47
CA ALA A 277 -25.88 0.15 16.60
C ALA A 277 -25.52 -1.02 15.67
N ILE A 278 -24.29 -1.03 15.16
CA ILE A 278 -23.77 -2.14 14.36
C ILE A 278 -23.79 -3.46 15.16
N ALA A 279 -23.29 -3.46 16.40
CA ALA A 279 -23.23 -4.67 17.21
C ALA A 279 -24.63 -5.25 17.49
N GLU A 280 -25.61 -4.39 17.80
CA GLU A 280 -26.98 -4.81 18.12
C GLU A 280 -27.69 -5.41 16.89
N GLU A 281 -27.62 -4.74 15.73
CA GLU A 281 -28.25 -5.19 14.49
C GLU A 281 -27.60 -6.48 13.95
N SER A 282 -26.27 -6.53 13.90
CA SER A 282 -25.54 -7.73 13.47
C SER A 282 -25.83 -8.93 14.39
N ALA A 283 -25.93 -8.73 15.70
CA ALA A 283 -26.24 -9.81 16.64
C ALA A 283 -27.67 -10.33 16.47
N GLN A 284 -28.63 -9.44 16.19
CA GLN A 284 -30.01 -9.82 15.96
C GLN A 284 -30.13 -10.66 14.67
N GLU A 285 -29.47 -10.23 13.60
CA GLU A 285 -29.47 -10.94 12.33
C GLU A 285 -28.74 -12.29 12.42
N ALA A 286 -27.62 -12.35 13.16
CA ALA A 286 -26.92 -13.61 13.42
C ALA A 286 -27.81 -14.66 14.10
N LYS A 287 -28.57 -14.24 15.13
CA LYS A 287 -29.52 -15.13 15.84
C LYS A 287 -30.63 -15.64 14.92
N ARG A 288 -31.18 -14.75 14.08
CA ARG A 288 -32.21 -15.12 13.09
C ARG A 288 -31.68 -16.17 12.10
N LEU A 289 -30.45 -15.99 11.63
CA LEU A 289 -29.81 -16.91 10.70
C LEU A 289 -29.49 -18.27 11.35
N ASP A 290 -29.00 -18.28 12.59
CA ASP A 290 -28.76 -19.50 13.36
C ASP A 290 -30.05 -20.31 13.58
N GLU A 291 -31.19 -19.64 13.82
CA GLU A 291 -32.50 -20.29 13.91
C GLU A 291 -32.90 -20.93 12.56
N SER A 292 -32.71 -20.19 11.46
CA SER A 292 -33.03 -20.66 10.10
C SER A 292 -32.10 -21.75 9.57
N ALA A 293 -30.90 -21.94 10.16
CA ALA A 293 -29.90 -22.91 9.72
C ALA A 293 -30.33 -24.39 9.85
N ASN A 294 -31.47 -24.63 10.51
CA ASN A 294 -32.11 -25.93 10.66
C ASN A 294 -33.34 -26.13 9.75
N GLU A 295 -33.76 -25.10 9.04
CA GLU A 295 -34.96 -25.06 8.21
C GLU A 295 -34.61 -24.94 6.71
N GLY A 296 -35.50 -25.36 5.82
CA GLY A 296 -35.28 -25.25 4.37
C GLY A 296 -34.39 -26.35 3.75
N SER A 297 -34.00 -26.12 2.51
CA SER A 297 -33.13 -27.00 1.72
C SER A 297 -31.69 -27.01 2.22
N ALA A 298 -30.90 -28.02 1.84
CA ALA A 298 -29.50 -28.12 2.27
C ALA A 298 -28.64 -26.90 1.86
N ALA A 299 -28.95 -26.27 0.72
CA ALA A 299 -28.26 -25.07 0.25
C ALA A 299 -28.62 -23.84 1.09
N GLU A 300 -29.91 -23.65 1.41
CA GLU A 300 -30.38 -22.56 2.28
C GLU A 300 -29.83 -22.70 3.71
N GLN A 301 -29.78 -23.92 4.22
CA GLN A 301 -29.17 -24.21 5.52
C GLN A 301 -27.67 -23.89 5.54
N GLN A 302 -26.93 -24.22 4.47
CA GLN A 302 -25.51 -23.90 4.38
C GLN A 302 -25.29 -22.39 4.32
N PHE A 303 -26.04 -21.70 3.45
CA PHE A 303 -26.01 -20.25 3.34
C PHE A 303 -26.30 -19.56 4.68
N ALA A 304 -27.33 -20.00 5.40
CA ALA A 304 -27.67 -19.47 6.72
C ALA A 304 -26.54 -19.67 7.74
N ARG A 305 -25.86 -20.83 7.73
CA ARG A 305 -24.71 -21.08 8.64
C ARG A 305 -23.52 -20.19 8.33
N ASP A 306 -23.20 -20.03 7.05
CA ASP A 306 -22.08 -19.21 6.57
C ASP A 306 -22.36 -17.73 6.91
N GLU A 307 -23.53 -17.21 6.55
CA GLU A 307 -23.91 -15.82 6.85
C GLU A 307 -24.02 -15.55 8.35
N ALA A 308 -24.47 -16.52 9.17
CA ALA A 308 -24.48 -16.37 10.62
C ALA A 308 -23.05 -16.13 11.16
N VAL A 309 -22.03 -16.81 10.62
CA VAL A 309 -20.63 -16.60 11.00
C VAL A 309 -20.15 -15.20 10.63
N ARG A 310 -20.52 -14.70 9.44
CA ARG A 310 -20.22 -13.32 9.04
C ARG A 310 -20.84 -12.31 9.99
N HIS A 311 -22.12 -12.47 10.34
CA HIS A 311 -22.80 -11.57 11.28
C HIS A 311 -22.28 -11.68 12.72
N TRP A 312 -21.88 -12.87 13.18
CA TRP A 312 -21.22 -13.03 14.48
C TRP A 312 -19.81 -12.42 14.50
N SER A 313 -19.05 -12.52 13.42
CA SER A 313 -17.76 -11.82 13.24
C SER A 313 -17.95 -10.30 13.32
N ASP A 314 -18.92 -9.76 12.57
CA ASP A 314 -19.28 -8.34 12.61
C ASP A 314 -19.71 -7.89 14.02
N THR A 315 -20.46 -8.75 14.73
CA THR A 315 -20.88 -8.50 16.11
C THR A 315 -19.68 -8.45 17.04
N LEU A 316 -18.75 -9.41 16.95
CA LEU A 316 -17.56 -9.45 17.79
C LEU A 316 -16.70 -8.20 17.60
N LEU A 317 -16.52 -7.81 16.34
CA LEU A 317 -15.80 -6.62 15.93
C LEU A 317 -16.41 -5.33 16.53
N ALA A 318 -17.70 -5.12 16.32
CA ALA A 318 -18.40 -3.93 16.78
C ALA A 318 -18.62 -3.90 18.30
N ALA A 319 -18.87 -5.05 18.93
CA ALA A 319 -19.01 -5.17 20.38
C ALA A 319 -17.69 -4.88 21.10
N THR A 320 -16.56 -5.31 20.53
CA THR A 320 -15.23 -5.00 21.08
C THR A 320 -14.93 -3.50 21.01
N ARG A 321 -15.27 -2.83 19.90
CA ARG A 321 -15.08 -1.37 19.73
C ARG A 321 -16.05 -0.50 20.52
N SER A 322 -17.26 -0.99 20.79
CA SER A 322 -18.26 -0.28 21.60
C SER A 322 -18.16 -0.57 23.10
N GLY A 323 -17.29 -1.51 23.52
CA GLY A 323 -17.16 -1.93 24.93
C GLY A 323 -18.38 -2.73 25.44
N ASN A 324 -19.10 -3.43 24.56
CA ASN A 324 -20.25 -4.24 24.94
C ASN A 324 -19.84 -5.69 25.25
N ASP A 325 -19.43 -5.94 26.50
CA ASP A 325 -18.93 -7.25 26.94
C ASP A 325 -19.95 -8.38 26.76
N SER A 326 -21.25 -8.10 26.92
CA SER A 326 -22.30 -9.12 26.77
C SER A 326 -22.41 -9.61 25.33
N LEU A 327 -22.40 -8.70 24.35
CA LEU A 327 -22.45 -9.09 22.94
C LEU A 327 -21.11 -9.69 22.49
N ARG A 328 -19.99 -9.17 23.02
CA ARG A 328 -18.66 -9.74 22.78
C ARG A 328 -18.62 -11.22 23.18
N GLN A 329 -19.06 -11.54 24.39
CA GLN A 329 -19.07 -12.92 24.87
C GLN A 329 -20.02 -13.80 24.06
N ALA A 330 -21.24 -13.32 23.75
CA ALA A 330 -22.18 -14.07 22.94
C ALA A 330 -21.61 -14.41 21.54
N ALA A 331 -20.88 -13.47 20.93
CA ALA A 331 -20.23 -13.70 19.65
C ALA A 331 -19.07 -14.71 19.75
N ILE A 332 -18.25 -14.64 20.81
CA ILE A 332 -17.19 -15.62 21.06
C ILE A 332 -17.76 -17.03 21.25
N ASP A 333 -18.81 -17.16 22.05
CA ASP A 333 -19.47 -18.45 22.30
C ASP A 333 -20.04 -19.04 20.99
N ALA A 334 -20.62 -18.19 20.14
CA ALA A 334 -21.17 -18.60 18.85
C ALA A 334 -20.07 -19.01 17.85
N LEU A 335 -18.94 -18.28 17.84
CA LEU A 335 -17.80 -18.54 16.95
C LEU A 335 -16.92 -19.69 17.45
N THR A 336 -16.90 -20.05 18.73
CA THR A 336 -16.10 -21.19 19.23
C THR A 336 -16.87 -22.52 19.25
N ARG A 337 -18.21 -22.47 19.11
CA ARG A 337 -19.08 -23.66 19.13
C ARG A 337 -18.68 -24.72 18.09
N GLU A 338 -18.59 -25.98 18.52
CA GLU A 338 -18.46 -27.12 17.59
C GLU A 338 -19.71 -27.23 16.69
N ARG A 339 -19.50 -27.49 15.40
CA ARG A 339 -20.56 -27.62 14.40
C ARG A 339 -20.52 -29.01 13.78
N GLU A 340 -21.67 -29.69 13.73
CA GLU A 340 -21.79 -31.04 13.13
C GLU A 340 -21.56 -31.04 11.61
N LYS A 341 -21.82 -29.92 10.94
CA LYS A 341 -21.64 -29.75 9.49
C LYS A 341 -20.62 -28.64 9.23
N SER A 342 -19.72 -28.88 8.28
CA SER A 342 -18.63 -27.97 7.91
C SER A 342 -19.14 -26.66 7.29
N LEU A 343 -18.49 -25.55 7.61
CA LEU A 343 -18.70 -24.27 6.91
C LEU A 343 -17.99 -24.28 5.55
N SER A 344 -18.32 -23.30 4.71
CA SER A 344 -17.51 -23.05 3.52
C SER A 344 -16.10 -22.56 3.90
N PRO A 345 -15.03 -22.91 3.15
CA PRO A 345 -13.64 -22.61 3.55
C PRO A 345 -13.37 -21.13 3.89
N SER A 346 -13.95 -20.19 3.14
CA SER A 346 -13.80 -18.75 3.40
C SER A 346 -14.39 -18.32 4.75
N TYR A 347 -15.44 -18.98 5.22
CA TYR A 347 -16.10 -18.68 6.50
C TYR A 347 -15.40 -19.35 7.68
N GLU A 348 -14.80 -20.54 7.48
CA GLU A 348 -13.87 -21.08 8.48
C GLU A 348 -12.66 -20.15 8.66
N THR A 349 -12.13 -19.61 7.55
CA THR A 349 -11.04 -18.63 7.59
C THR A 349 -11.44 -17.36 8.33
N LEU A 350 -12.59 -16.77 7.98
CA LEU A 350 -13.12 -15.59 8.67
C LEU A 350 -13.30 -15.84 10.17
N ARG A 351 -13.77 -17.03 10.54
CA ARG A 351 -14.04 -17.42 11.92
C ARG A 351 -12.81 -17.40 12.81
N TRP A 352 -11.73 -18.10 12.45
CA TRP A 352 -10.51 -18.10 13.27
C TRP A 352 -9.81 -16.73 13.23
N ARG A 353 -9.83 -16.02 12.09
CA ARG A 353 -9.27 -14.66 11.98
C ARG A 353 -9.97 -13.68 12.94
N SER A 354 -11.30 -13.74 12.99
CA SER A 354 -12.10 -12.89 13.88
C SER A 354 -11.78 -13.15 15.35
N LEU A 355 -11.68 -14.41 15.76
CA LEU A 355 -11.28 -14.75 17.13
C LEU A 355 -9.86 -14.26 17.44
N LEU A 356 -8.93 -14.47 16.51
CA LEU A 356 -7.53 -14.11 16.66
C LEU A 356 -7.34 -12.61 16.87
N ILE A 357 -7.90 -11.75 16.00
CA ILE A 357 -7.74 -10.28 16.09
C ILE A 357 -8.40 -9.68 17.34
N HIS A 358 -9.20 -10.46 18.07
CA HIS A 358 -9.85 -10.06 19.31
C HIS A 358 -9.25 -10.72 20.56
N GLY A 359 -8.06 -11.32 20.43
CA GLY A 359 -7.27 -11.87 21.52
C GLY A 359 -7.68 -13.28 21.95
N GLU A 360 -8.60 -13.94 21.27
CA GLU A 360 -8.99 -15.34 21.55
C GLU A 360 -8.05 -16.32 20.81
N VAL A 361 -6.74 -16.19 21.10
CA VAL A 361 -5.65 -16.84 20.37
C VAL A 361 -5.73 -18.36 20.42
N ASP A 362 -5.93 -18.94 21.60
CA ASP A 362 -5.95 -20.40 21.76
C ASP A 362 -7.13 -21.03 21.01
N SER A 363 -8.31 -20.40 21.07
CA SER A 363 -9.47 -20.86 20.29
C SER A 363 -9.26 -20.73 18.77
N ALA A 364 -8.56 -19.70 18.32
CA ALA A 364 -8.21 -19.56 16.90
C ALA A 364 -7.21 -20.62 16.45
N ILE A 365 -6.19 -20.92 17.28
CA ILE A 365 -5.21 -21.98 17.03
C ILE A 365 -5.90 -23.35 16.95
N ASP A 366 -6.80 -23.66 17.87
CA ASP A 366 -7.50 -24.96 17.89
C ASP A 366 -8.40 -25.17 16.66
N LEU A 367 -9.02 -24.10 16.15
CA LEU A 367 -9.77 -24.14 14.90
C LEU A 367 -8.86 -24.30 13.67
N LEU A 368 -7.70 -23.64 13.68
CA LEU A 368 -6.75 -23.66 12.57
C LEU A 368 -5.93 -24.96 12.51
N GLU A 369 -5.66 -25.60 13.65
CA GLU A 369 -4.93 -26.87 13.75
C GLU A 369 -5.54 -27.94 12.84
N GLN A 370 -6.87 -27.98 12.72
CA GLN A 370 -7.59 -28.95 11.88
C GLN A 370 -7.38 -28.73 10.37
N GLN A 371 -7.05 -27.50 9.97
CA GLN A 371 -6.92 -27.09 8.57
C GLN A 371 -5.46 -27.01 8.14
N SER A 372 -4.63 -26.34 8.94
CA SER A 372 -3.22 -26.06 8.67
C SER A 372 -2.40 -26.00 9.97
N PRO A 373 -1.83 -27.14 10.42
CA PRO A 373 -1.01 -27.19 11.64
C PRO A 373 0.20 -26.26 11.62
N ARG A 374 0.82 -26.02 10.46
CA ARG A 374 1.96 -25.11 10.31
C ARG A 374 1.59 -23.65 10.53
N GLU A 375 0.45 -23.23 10.00
CA GLU A 375 -0.05 -21.87 10.21
C GLU A 375 -0.44 -21.64 11.67
N ALA A 376 -1.12 -22.64 12.28
CA ALA A 376 -1.41 -22.65 13.70
C ALA A 376 -0.13 -22.58 14.56
N SER A 377 0.93 -23.32 14.17
CA SER A 377 2.23 -23.28 14.82
C SER A 377 2.88 -21.90 14.72
N ALA A 378 2.85 -21.28 13.54
CA ALA A 378 3.41 -19.95 13.32
C ALA A 378 2.74 -18.89 14.22
N ILE A 379 1.41 -18.95 14.37
CA ILE A 379 0.67 -18.09 15.30
C ILE A 379 1.05 -18.38 16.76
N ALA A 380 1.11 -19.67 17.14
CA ALA A 380 1.47 -20.08 18.49
C ALA A 380 2.86 -19.55 18.90
N ILE A 381 3.88 -19.76 18.05
CA ILE A 381 5.25 -19.27 18.28
C ILE A 381 5.24 -17.75 18.41
N LYS A 382 4.58 -17.05 17.48
CA LYS A 382 4.56 -15.59 17.49
C LYS A 382 3.87 -14.99 18.72
N THR A 383 2.98 -15.74 19.36
CA THR A 383 2.21 -15.35 20.55
C THR A 383 2.79 -15.93 21.85
N SER A 384 4.10 -16.21 21.87
CA SER A 384 4.87 -16.77 23.00
C SER A 384 4.46 -18.19 23.45
N ARG A 385 3.74 -18.95 22.63
CA ARG A 385 3.30 -20.33 22.92
C ARG A 385 4.21 -21.36 22.22
N HIS A 386 5.51 -21.21 22.37
CA HIS A 386 6.54 -21.98 21.65
C HIS A 386 6.37 -23.50 21.75
N ALA A 387 6.08 -24.04 22.94
CA ALA A 387 5.88 -25.48 23.13
C ALA A 387 4.66 -26.02 22.37
N ARG A 388 3.54 -25.28 22.37
CA ARG A 388 2.35 -25.62 21.57
C ARG A 388 2.68 -25.54 20.07
N GLY A 389 3.44 -24.54 19.65
CA GLY A 389 3.93 -24.42 18.28
C GLY A 389 4.77 -25.62 17.82
N LEU A 390 5.71 -26.08 18.65
CA LEU A 390 6.50 -27.28 18.35
C LEU A 390 5.64 -28.55 18.30
N GLN A 391 4.68 -28.69 19.23
CA GLN A 391 3.74 -29.80 19.26
C GLN A 391 2.91 -29.89 17.97
N LEU A 392 2.43 -28.75 17.46
CA LEU A 392 1.66 -28.66 16.21
C LEU A 392 2.47 -29.09 14.98
N LEU A 393 3.80 -28.92 15.01
CA LEU A 393 4.73 -29.41 13.98
C LEU A 393 5.15 -30.87 14.18
N GLY A 394 4.67 -31.52 15.26
CA GLY A 394 5.06 -32.88 15.61
C GLY A 394 6.46 -33.00 16.22
N PHE A 395 6.98 -31.94 16.82
CA PHE A 395 8.25 -31.95 17.55
C PHE A 395 8.02 -31.83 19.05
N GLU A 396 8.68 -32.69 19.83
CA GLU A 396 8.66 -32.63 21.28
C GLU A 396 9.84 -31.77 21.78
N ALA A 397 9.56 -30.68 22.50
CA ALA A 397 10.57 -29.74 22.99
C ALA A 397 11.67 -30.42 23.83
N GLU A 398 11.29 -31.39 24.68
CA GLU A 398 12.23 -32.13 25.53
C GLU A 398 13.18 -33.07 24.75
N ARG A 399 12.82 -33.43 23.51
CA ARG A 399 13.56 -34.41 22.71
C ARG A 399 14.39 -33.79 21.60
N LEU A 400 14.40 -32.47 21.49
CA LEU A 400 15.14 -31.75 20.44
C LEU A 400 16.57 -32.27 20.29
N ASP A 401 17.33 -32.38 21.38
CA ASP A 401 18.74 -32.83 21.32
C ASP A 401 18.93 -34.31 20.98
N THR A 402 17.90 -35.13 21.26
CA THR A 402 18.00 -36.59 21.11
C THR A 402 17.46 -37.11 19.78
N GLN A 403 16.50 -36.40 19.17
CA GLN A 403 15.78 -36.83 17.97
C GLN A 403 16.02 -35.94 16.75
N LEU A 404 16.76 -34.83 16.87
CA LEU A 404 17.02 -33.92 15.74
C LEU A 404 17.54 -34.63 14.50
N GLU A 405 18.60 -35.43 14.64
CA GLU A 405 19.21 -36.14 13.51
C GLU A 405 18.21 -37.11 12.86
N GLN A 406 17.39 -37.80 13.66
CA GLN A 406 16.35 -38.68 13.15
C GLN A 406 15.31 -37.91 12.31
N TRP A 407 14.90 -36.73 12.76
CA TRP A 407 13.93 -35.90 12.02
C TRP A 407 14.53 -35.32 10.74
N ILE A 408 15.79 -34.89 10.77
CA ILE A 408 16.52 -34.41 9.58
C ILE A 408 16.67 -35.55 8.57
N ASP A 409 17.10 -36.73 9.01
CA ASP A 409 17.25 -37.92 8.16
C ASP A 409 15.92 -38.34 7.55
N GLU A 410 14.84 -38.31 8.33
CA GLU A 410 13.49 -38.59 7.84
C GLU A 410 13.08 -37.59 6.76
N ALA A 411 13.29 -36.28 6.98
CA ALA A 411 12.98 -35.24 6.01
C ALA A 411 13.78 -35.43 4.70
N ILE A 412 15.08 -35.71 4.82
CA ILE A 412 15.96 -35.98 3.67
C ILE A 412 15.50 -37.23 2.92
N HIS A 413 15.17 -38.31 3.63
CA HIS A 413 14.70 -39.55 3.03
C HIS A 413 13.38 -39.35 2.27
N GLN A 414 12.40 -38.67 2.89
CA GLN A 414 11.13 -38.36 2.23
C GLN A 414 11.34 -37.53 0.96
N GLN A 415 12.21 -36.51 1.00
CA GLN A 415 12.47 -35.67 -0.17
C GLN A 415 13.21 -36.42 -1.28
N ARG A 416 14.18 -37.27 -0.94
CA ARG A 416 14.92 -38.09 -1.93
C ARG A 416 14.07 -39.22 -2.54
N SER A 417 13.02 -39.65 -1.85
CA SER A 417 12.10 -40.67 -2.35
C SER A 417 11.15 -40.19 -3.45
N VAL A 418 11.11 -38.87 -3.72
CA VAL A 418 10.30 -38.29 -4.80
C VAL A 418 10.87 -38.70 -6.15
N SER A 419 10.03 -39.29 -7.01
CA SER A 419 10.45 -39.74 -8.34
C SER A 419 10.76 -38.57 -9.27
N GLU A 420 11.63 -38.80 -10.26
CA GLU A 420 11.95 -37.79 -11.29
C GLU A 420 10.72 -37.36 -12.10
N GLU A 421 9.77 -38.30 -12.30
CA GLU A 421 8.47 -38.01 -12.92
C GLU A 421 7.63 -37.06 -12.04
N GLU A 422 7.59 -37.24 -10.72
CA GLU A 422 6.87 -36.35 -9.80
C GLU A 422 7.51 -34.96 -9.68
N LEU A 423 8.84 -34.87 -9.79
CA LEU A 423 9.58 -33.59 -9.77
C LEU A 423 9.31 -32.73 -11.01
N THR A 424 8.96 -33.36 -12.13
CA THR A 424 8.74 -32.70 -13.44
C THR A 424 7.26 -32.59 -13.84
N SER A 425 6.36 -33.35 -13.20
CA SER A 425 4.93 -33.35 -13.51
C SER A 425 4.10 -32.48 -12.54
N GLY A 426 3.77 -31.25 -12.94
CA GLY A 426 2.74 -30.44 -12.28
C GLY A 426 3.14 -28.99 -11.98
N SER A 427 2.23 -28.25 -11.35
CA SER A 427 2.34 -26.80 -11.12
C SER A 427 2.83 -26.39 -9.72
N GLY A 428 2.96 -27.32 -8.77
CA GLY A 428 3.38 -27.00 -7.38
C GLY A 428 4.90 -26.99 -7.19
N VAL A 429 5.41 -26.00 -6.45
CA VAL A 429 6.84 -25.82 -6.10
C VAL A 429 6.97 -25.86 -4.58
N ALA A 430 6.83 -27.03 -3.97
CA ALA A 430 6.95 -27.19 -2.53
C ALA A 430 7.73 -28.47 -2.18
N PRO A 431 8.63 -28.44 -1.18
CA PRO A 431 9.23 -29.63 -0.60
C PRO A 431 8.16 -30.52 0.06
N LYS A 432 8.55 -31.75 0.44
CA LYS A 432 7.70 -32.62 1.25
C LYS A 432 7.42 -31.99 2.62
N GLU A 433 6.28 -32.35 3.20
CA GLU A 433 5.78 -31.79 4.47
C GLU A 433 6.83 -31.78 5.57
N LYS A 434 7.55 -32.90 5.78
CA LYS A 434 8.56 -32.98 6.85
C LYS A 434 9.74 -32.03 6.66
N VAL A 435 10.12 -31.69 5.41
CA VAL A 435 11.14 -30.66 5.14
C VAL A 435 10.63 -29.29 5.56
N LEU A 436 9.38 -28.97 5.23
CA LEU A 436 8.75 -27.71 5.63
C LEU A 436 8.60 -27.61 7.15
N ASP A 437 8.27 -28.71 7.83
CA ASP A 437 8.21 -28.76 9.29
C ASP A 437 9.59 -28.51 9.92
N CYS A 438 10.65 -29.13 9.38
CA CYS A 438 12.03 -28.87 9.82
C CYS A 438 12.47 -27.43 9.53
N LEU A 439 12.03 -26.79 8.45
CA LEU A 439 12.29 -25.37 8.21
C LEU A 439 11.55 -24.46 9.21
N ALA A 440 10.32 -24.81 9.59
CA ALA A 440 9.62 -24.13 10.67
C ALA A 440 10.31 -24.33 12.03
N LEU A 441 10.80 -25.54 12.32
CA LEU A 441 11.64 -25.82 13.48
C LEU A 441 12.93 -25.02 13.46
N MET A 442 13.59 -24.89 12.31
CA MET A 442 14.81 -24.08 12.16
C MET A 442 14.56 -22.63 12.56
N ARG A 443 13.46 -22.02 12.12
CA ARG A 443 13.08 -20.66 12.52
C ARG A 443 12.79 -20.60 14.03
N THR A 444 11.96 -21.52 14.52
CA THR A 444 11.60 -21.58 15.95
C THR A 444 12.82 -21.75 16.84
N ALA A 445 13.80 -22.56 16.40
CA ALA A 445 15.06 -22.80 17.10
C ALA A 445 15.88 -21.52 17.24
N ILE A 446 15.87 -20.62 16.24
CA ILE A 446 16.49 -19.29 16.38
C ILE A 446 15.76 -18.48 17.46
N ASP A 447 14.42 -18.49 17.43
CA ASP A 447 13.59 -17.72 18.37
C ASP A 447 13.76 -18.17 19.83
N ILE A 448 13.99 -19.46 20.10
CA ILE A 448 14.19 -20.04 21.44
C ILE A 448 15.67 -20.14 21.88
N GLY A 449 16.59 -19.42 21.22
CA GLY A 449 18.01 -19.42 21.60
C GLY A 449 18.77 -20.71 21.30
N ARG A 450 18.37 -21.46 20.28
CA ARG A 450 19.03 -22.69 19.78
C ARG A 450 19.59 -22.51 18.36
N PRO A 451 20.53 -21.57 18.12
CA PRO A 451 21.12 -21.36 16.81
C PRO A 451 21.91 -22.59 16.32
N ASP A 452 22.37 -23.44 17.23
CA ASP A 452 23.04 -24.71 16.93
C ASP A 452 22.13 -25.68 16.16
N ILE A 453 20.88 -25.85 16.62
CA ILE A 453 19.86 -26.67 15.95
C ILE A 453 19.52 -26.06 14.59
N ALA A 454 19.28 -24.74 14.56
CA ALA A 454 18.91 -24.04 13.34
C ALA A 454 19.99 -24.16 12.26
N TYR A 455 21.24 -23.89 12.61
CA TYR A 455 22.37 -23.98 11.69
C TYR A 455 22.60 -25.43 11.22
N ARG A 456 22.37 -26.42 12.08
CA ARG A 456 22.43 -27.84 11.68
C ARG A 456 21.39 -28.20 10.62
N ILE A 457 20.14 -27.77 10.78
CA ILE A 457 19.10 -27.98 9.76
C ILE A 457 19.47 -27.26 8.46
N ALA A 458 19.90 -26.00 8.56
CA ALA A 458 20.23 -25.16 7.41
C ALA A 458 21.36 -25.76 6.56
N THR A 459 22.45 -26.19 7.21
CA THR A 459 23.62 -26.79 6.56
C THR A 459 23.28 -28.15 5.95
N GLN A 460 22.66 -29.07 6.71
CA GLN A 460 22.31 -30.41 6.22
C GLN A 460 21.40 -30.37 4.98
N PHE A 461 20.41 -29.48 4.97
CA PHE A 461 19.52 -29.33 3.81
C PHE A 461 20.22 -28.68 2.61
N SER A 462 21.10 -27.71 2.85
CA SER A 462 21.88 -27.07 1.78
C SER A 462 22.89 -28.03 1.14
N ASP A 463 23.63 -28.77 1.97
CA ASP A 463 24.64 -29.74 1.53
C ASP A 463 24.04 -30.98 0.86
N SER A 464 22.82 -31.37 1.26
CA SER A 464 22.14 -32.55 0.72
C SER A 464 21.70 -32.43 -0.73
N ARG A 465 21.71 -31.21 -1.31
CA ARG A 465 21.37 -30.88 -2.71
C ARG A 465 20.13 -31.59 -3.23
N MET A 466 19.06 -31.56 -2.44
CA MET A 466 17.81 -32.24 -2.78
C MET A 466 16.96 -31.36 -3.71
N TYR A 467 16.50 -31.95 -4.81
CA TYR A 467 15.62 -31.29 -5.76
C TYR A 467 14.19 -31.20 -5.22
N VAL A 468 13.56 -30.07 -5.50
CA VAL A 468 12.15 -29.78 -5.26
C VAL A 468 11.44 -29.72 -6.60
N LYS A 469 10.15 -30.07 -6.58
CA LYS A 469 9.29 -30.03 -7.76
C LYS A 469 9.36 -28.66 -8.44
N ALA A 470 9.62 -28.64 -9.74
CA ALA A 470 9.69 -27.41 -10.54
C ALA A 470 8.62 -27.43 -11.62
N SER A 471 8.05 -26.27 -11.94
CA SER A 471 7.14 -26.17 -13.08
C SER A 471 7.91 -26.42 -14.39
N PRO A 472 7.30 -27.07 -15.41
CA PRO A 472 7.95 -27.28 -16.70
C PRO A 472 8.48 -25.97 -17.30
N GLY A 473 9.77 -25.95 -17.67
CA GLY A 473 10.42 -24.76 -18.25
C GLY A 473 10.99 -23.74 -17.26
N ARG A 474 11.00 -24.03 -15.95
CA ARG A 474 11.68 -23.20 -14.92
C ARG A 474 12.99 -23.85 -14.45
N GLU A 475 13.89 -23.04 -13.89
CA GLU A 475 15.13 -23.51 -13.25
C GLU A 475 14.83 -24.54 -12.14
N SER A 476 15.73 -25.52 -11.99
CA SER A 476 15.63 -26.53 -10.93
C SER A 476 15.72 -25.87 -9.54
N VAL A 477 14.74 -26.16 -8.68
CA VAL A 477 14.70 -25.61 -7.32
C VAL A 477 15.30 -26.61 -6.35
N LEU A 478 16.25 -26.17 -5.53
CA LEU A 478 16.83 -26.96 -4.44
C LEU A 478 16.18 -26.62 -3.10
N THR A 479 16.23 -27.56 -2.16
CA THR A 479 15.86 -27.34 -0.75
C THR A 479 16.65 -26.21 -0.09
N GLN A 480 17.90 -25.99 -0.50
CA GLN A 480 18.72 -24.82 -0.13
C GLN A 480 17.98 -23.48 -0.37
N HIS A 481 17.26 -23.32 -1.49
CA HIS A 481 16.52 -22.08 -1.74
C HIS A 481 15.40 -21.85 -0.73
N PHE A 482 14.80 -22.92 -0.20
CA PHE A 482 13.82 -22.81 0.89
C PHE A 482 14.48 -22.52 2.24
N VAL A 483 15.70 -23.03 2.48
CA VAL A 483 16.52 -22.63 3.63
C VAL A 483 16.79 -21.13 3.59
N LEU A 484 17.32 -20.62 2.46
CA LEU A 484 17.59 -19.19 2.27
C LEU A 484 16.32 -18.34 2.41
N ALA A 485 15.20 -18.77 1.81
CA ALA A 485 13.93 -18.06 1.93
C ALA A 485 13.40 -18.03 3.37
N THR A 486 13.64 -19.07 4.16
CA THR A 486 13.25 -19.12 5.58
C THR A 486 14.17 -18.24 6.43
N LEU A 487 15.47 -18.28 6.18
CA LEU A 487 16.45 -17.41 6.86
C LEU A 487 16.26 -15.94 6.52
N ALA A 488 15.74 -15.60 5.33
CA ALA A 488 15.44 -14.23 4.94
C ALA A 488 14.39 -13.55 5.82
N ALA A 489 13.62 -14.31 6.60
CA ALA A 489 12.71 -13.79 7.63
C ALA A 489 13.38 -13.62 9.01
N THR A 490 14.70 -13.78 9.10
CA THR A 490 15.50 -13.72 10.34
C THR A 490 16.66 -12.74 10.18
N ASN A 491 17.32 -12.38 11.28
CA ASN A 491 18.49 -11.48 11.26
C ASN A 491 19.82 -12.20 10.93
N LYS A 492 19.78 -13.42 10.37
CA LYS A 492 20.98 -14.23 10.08
C LYS A 492 21.49 -14.02 8.64
N THR A 493 21.69 -12.75 8.25
CA THR A 493 22.13 -12.39 6.89
C THR A 493 23.48 -13.02 6.52
N ASP A 494 24.41 -13.15 7.47
CA ASP A 494 25.71 -13.76 7.21
C ASP A 494 25.59 -15.25 6.85
N TRP A 495 24.65 -15.98 7.48
CA TRP A 495 24.37 -17.37 7.10
C TRP A 495 23.76 -17.47 5.70
N ILE A 496 22.95 -16.50 5.29
CA ILE A 496 22.40 -16.45 3.94
C ILE A 496 23.54 -16.28 2.93
N PHE A 497 24.50 -15.40 3.20
CA PHE A 497 25.66 -15.19 2.31
C PHE A 497 26.53 -16.44 2.20
N GLU A 498 26.83 -17.09 3.34
CA GLU A 498 27.61 -18.33 3.39
C GLU A 498 26.89 -19.47 2.66
N LEU A 499 25.62 -19.70 2.97
CA LEU A 499 24.85 -20.80 2.38
C LEU A 499 24.46 -20.54 0.93
N ALA A 500 24.38 -19.29 0.45
CA ALA A 500 24.10 -18.98 -0.96
C ALA A 500 25.36 -19.00 -1.84
N ALA A 501 26.54 -18.99 -1.23
CA ALA A 501 27.81 -18.95 -1.96
C ALA A 501 27.97 -20.17 -2.88
N PRO A 502 28.26 -19.98 -4.18
CA PRO A 502 28.39 -21.10 -5.08
C PRO A 502 29.80 -21.74 -4.99
N GLU A 503 29.89 -23.07 -5.09
CA GLU A 503 31.18 -23.79 -5.12
C GLU A 503 32.08 -23.33 -6.27
N LYS A 504 31.47 -23.04 -7.41
CA LYS A 504 32.10 -22.51 -8.62
C LYS A 504 31.28 -21.34 -9.11
N PRO A 505 31.89 -20.28 -9.65
CA PRO A 505 31.08 -19.11 -9.97
C PRO A 505 30.07 -19.40 -11.10
N SER A 506 30.27 -20.46 -11.91
CA SER A 506 29.38 -20.89 -13.00
C SER A 506 28.13 -21.61 -12.50
N LEU A 507 28.09 -21.93 -11.20
CA LEU A 507 26.94 -22.51 -10.51
C LEU A 507 26.12 -21.46 -9.75
N LEU A 508 26.38 -20.17 -9.95
CA LEU A 508 25.62 -19.10 -9.32
C LEU A 508 24.18 -19.11 -9.86
N SER A 509 23.24 -19.51 -9.00
CA SER A 509 21.82 -19.57 -9.37
C SER A 509 21.18 -18.19 -9.33
N ARG A 510 20.41 -17.83 -10.37
CA ARG A 510 19.58 -16.62 -10.37
C ARG A 510 18.56 -16.60 -9.23
N LEU A 511 18.00 -17.76 -8.89
CA LEU A 511 17.10 -17.87 -7.74
C LEU A 511 17.82 -17.59 -6.41
N SER A 512 19.08 -18.00 -6.25
CA SER A 512 19.87 -17.65 -5.07
C SER A 512 20.14 -16.15 -5.00
N LEU A 513 20.51 -15.51 -6.11
CA LEU A 513 20.69 -14.06 -6.19
C LEU A 513 19.40 -13.30 -5.84
N ARG A 514 18.25 -13.77 -6.34
CA ARG A 514 16.93 -13.20 -6.02
C ARG A 514 16.62 -13.28 -4.53
N LEU A 515 17.02 -14.36 -3.86
CA LEU A 515 16.77 -14.52 -2.44
C LEU A 515 17.71 -13.66 -1.60
N VAL A 516 18.98 -13.52 -2.02
CA VAL A 516 19.95 -12.64 -1.37
C VAL A 516 19.60 -11.16 -1.56
N SER A 517 19.15 -10.75 -2.75
CA SER A 517 18.74 -9.35 -3.00
C SER A 517 17.55 -8.92 -2.14
N ARG A 518 16.72 -9.87 -1.67
CA ARG A 518 15.60 -9.56 -0.76
C ARG A 518 16.02 -9.20 0.66
N VAL A 519 17.25 -9.52 1.07
CA VAL A 519 17.78 -9.19 2.41
C VAL A 519 18.80 -8.05 2.36
N VAL A 520 19.01 -7.47 1.17
CA VAL A 520 20.03 -6.46 0.90
C VAL A 520 19.44 -5.34 0.02
N GLU A 521 19.14 -4.19 0.62
CA GLU A 521 18.71 -2.98 -0.11
C GLU A 521 19.92 -2.04 -0.35
N PRO A 522 20.06 -1.36 -1.51
CA PRO A 522 19.11 -1.21 -2.61
C PRO A 522 19.44 -2.09 -3.83
N THR A 523 19.55 -3.40 -3.64
CA THR A 523 20.18 -4.27 -4.64
C THR A 523 19.18 -5.20 -5.33
N ASN A 524 19.43 -5.50 -6.62
CA ASN A 524 18.68 -6.48 -7.41
C ASN A 524 19.59 -7.64 -7.89
N GLU A 525 18.97 -8.63 -8.53
CA GLU A 525 19.65 -9.81 -9.10
C GLU A 525 20.80 -9.41 -10.04
N GLU A 526 20.56 -8.45 -10.93
CA GLU A 526 21.54 -8.00 -11.93
C GLU A 526 22.75 -7.34 -11.25
N LEU A 527 22.50 -6.51 -10.24
CA LEU A 527 23.54 -5.79 -9.52
C LEU A 527 24.43 -6.74 -8.71
N LEU A 528 23.85 -7.71 -7.98
CA LEU A 528 24.64 -8.72 -7.27
C LEU A 528 25.46 -9.58 -8.24
N TYR A 529 24.85 -9.98 -9.36
CA TYR A 529 25.54 -10.77 -10.38
C TYR A 529 26.77 -10.03 -10.90
N TYR A 530 26.60 -8.75 -11.26
CA TYR A 530 27.67 -7.91 -11.77
C TYR A 530 28.76 -7.67 -10.71
N LEU A 531 28.38 -7.33 -9.47
CA LEU A 531 29.34 -7.12 -8.37
C LEU A 531 30.18 -8.38 -8.12
N ASN A 532 29.55 -9.56 -8.07
CA ASN A 532 30.27 -10.82 -7.90
C ASN A 532 31.27 -11.07 -9.05
N TRP A 533 30.84 -10.82 -10.29
CA TRP A 533 31.72 -10.91 -11.46
C TRP A 533 32.89 -9.92 -11.37
N PHE A 534 32.62 -8.66 -11.04
CA PHE A 534 33.62 -7.59 -10.94
C PHE A 534 34.70 -7.92 -9.91
N ILE A 535 34.30 -8.33 -8.70
CA ILE A 535 35.24 -8.70 -7.64
C ILE A 535 36.09 -9.91 -8.05
N PHE A 536 35.46 -10.94 -8.62
CA PHE A 536 36.17 -12.14 -9.06
C PHE A 536 37.20 -11.83 -10.17
N HIS A 537 36.86 -10.95 -11.12
CA HIS A 537 37.77 -10.58 -12.21
C HIS A 537 38.96 -9.74 -11.74
N HIS A 538 38.74 -8.83 -10.78
CA HIS A 538 39.81 -8.00 -10.21
C HIS A 538 40.68 -8.74 -9.18
N ARG A 539 40.20 -9.86 -8.61
CA ARG A 539 40.93 -10.74 -7.68
C ARG A 539 40.74 -12.23 -8.00
N PRO A 540 41.29 -12.74 -9.11
CA PRO A 540 41.14 -14.15 -9.50
C PRO A 540 41.75 -15.14 -8.50
N GLU A 541 42.61 -14.68 -7.60
CA GLU A 541 43.22 -15.48 -6.54
C GLU A 541 42.28 -15.78 -5.35
N TRP A 542 41.12 -15.14 -5.28
CA TRP A 542 40.14 -15.39 -4.21
C TRP A 542 39.27 -16.61 -4.50
N SER A 543 38.78 -17.26 -3.44
CA SER A 543 37.74 -18.27 -3.60
C SER A 543 36.45 -17.63 -4.13
N THR A 544 35.66 -18.42 -4.84
CA THR A 544 34.32 -18.02 -5.30
C THR A 544 33.47 -17.51 -4.14
N GLU A 545 33.47 -18.25 -3.04
CA GLU A 545 32.77 -17.92 -1.80
C GLU A 545 33.17 -16.55 -1.27
N ARG A 546 34.49 -16.29 -1.15
CA ARG A 546 34.98 -15.00 -0.66
C ARG A 546 34.59 -13.85 -1.56
N SER A 547 34.63 -14.06 -2.88
CA SER A 547 34.24 -13.04 -3.86
C SER A 547 32.75 -12.73 -3.77
N PHE A 548 31.92 -13.76 -3.64
CA PHE A 548 30.47 -13.64 -3.51
C PHE A 548 30.07 -12.95 -2.21
N ILE A 549 30.63 -13.34 -1.06
CA ILE A 549 30.38 -12.69 0.23
C ILE A 549 30.80 -11.22 0.16
N THR A 550 31.96 -10.91 -0.43
CA THR A 550 32.41 -9.51 -0.60
C THR A 550 31.42 -8.70 -1.45
N ALA A 551 30.90 -9.28 -2.53
CA ALA A 551 29.87 -8.63 -3.35
C ALA A 551 28.58 -8.38 -2.58
N CYS A 552 28.14 -9.33 -1.75
CA CYS A 552 26.96 -9.19 -0.90
C CYS A 552 27.16 -8.12 0.18
N GLU A 553 28.34 -8.05 0.82
CA GLU A 553 28.70 -7.00 1.78
C GLU A 553 28.72 -5.61 1.12
N ILE A 554 29.28 -5.48 -0.08
CA ILE A 554 29.25 -4.23 -0.86
C ILE A 554 27.80 -3.82 -1.15
N ALA A 555 26.96 -4.76 -1.58
CA ALA A 555 25.56 -4.53 -1.85
C ALA A 555 24.75 -4.14 -0.60
N ARG A 556 25.09 -4.73 0.57
CA ARG A 556 24.43 -4.47 1.87
C ARG A 556 24.66 -3.06 2.36
N ALA A 557 25.81 -2.46 2.02
CA ALA A 557 26.14 -1.08 2.37
C ALA A 557 25.93 -0.74 3.85
N ALA A 558 26.13 -1.69 4.77
CA ALA A 558 26.09 -1.39 6.20
C ALA A 558 27.26 -0.45 6.58
N PRO A 559 27.18 0.33 7.66
CA PRO A 559 28.26 1.27 8.04
C PRO A 559 29.65 0.63 8.13
N GLU A 560 29.72 -0.63 8.57
CA GLU A 560 30.97 -1.41 8.59
C GLU A 560 31.44 -1.81 7.19
N ASP A 561 30.52 -2.25 6.32
CA ASP A 561 30.82 -2.64 4.94
C ASP A 561 31.29 -1.44 4.11
N ILE A 562 30.67 -0.26 4.27
CA ILE A 562 31.09 0.99 3.61
C ILE A 562 32.53 1.32 3.98
N ARG A 563 32.92 1.17 5.26
CA ARG A 563 34.30 1.41 5.71
C ARG A 563 35.26 0.34 5.15
N LYS A 564 34.84 -0.92 5.16
CA LYS A 564 35.64 -2.08 4.74
C LYS A 564 35.91 -2.08 3.22
N HIS A 565 34.93 -1.67 2.42
CA HIS A 565 34.94 -1.83 0.95
C HIS A 565 34.99 -0.53 0.15
N ARG A 566 35.35 0.60 0.77
CA ARG A 566 35.45 1.91 0.08
C ARG A 566 36.30 1.85 -1.18
N GLU A 567 37.46 1.20 -1.11
CA GLU A 567 38.39 1.06 -2.25
C GLU A 567 37.75 0.33 -3.44
N TRP A 568 36.88 -0.65 -3.18
CA TRP A 568 36.16 -1.37 -4.21
C TRP A 568 35.14 -0.49 -4.93
N ILE A 569 34.43 0.37 -4.19
CA ILE A 569 33.48 1.33 -4.76
C ILE A 569 34.18 2.40 -5.59
N ASP A 570 35.33 2.90 -5.14
CA ASP A 570 36.19 3.79 -5.92
C ASP A 570 36.59 3.16 -7.26
N LEU A 571 37.11 1.93 -7.20
CA LEU A 571 37.55 1.18 -8.38
C LEU A 571 36.39 0.89 -9.34
N LEU A 572 35.22 0.49 -8.81
CA LEU A 572 34.02 0.20 -9.59
C LEU A 572 33.54 1.44 -10.35
N GLY A 573 33.46 2.58 -9.68
CA GLY A 573 33.01 3.79 -10.34
C GLY A 573 34.04 4.34 -11.35
N GLU A 574 35.34 4.16 -11.12
CA GLU A 574 36.38 4.43 -12.12
C GLU A 574 36.24 3.53 -13.35
N HIS A 575 36.01 2.23 -13.13
CA HIS A 575 35.74 1.25 -14.19
C HIS A 575 34.56 1.68 -15.06
N LEU A 576 33.42 2.03 -14.47
CA LEU A 576 32.24 2.51 -15.19
C LEU A 576 32.49 3.83 -15.95
N ARG A 577 33.28 4.76 -15.40
CA ARG A 577 33.63 6.04 -16.06
C ARG A 577 34.60 5.86 -17.23
N SER A 578 35.52 4.91 -17.14
CA SER A 578 36.57 4.68 -18.13
C SER A 578 36.06 4.22 -19.50
N GLY A 579 34.81 3.76 -19.57
CA GLY A 579 34.17 3.37 -20.83
C GLY A 579 34.89 2.24 -21.56
N GLU A 580 35.54 1.29 -20.85
CA GLU A 580 35.83 -0.02 -21.45
C GLU A 580 34.48 -0.57 -21.95
N SER A 581 34.31 -0.54 -23.28
CA SER A 581 33.00 -0.52 -23.90
C SER A 581 32.21 -1.81 -23.61
N GLU A 582 30.89 -1.71 -23.63
CA GLU A 582 29.97 -2.85 -23.67
C GLU A 582 30.35 -3.85 -24.81
N GLU A 583 30.97 -3.35 -25.89
CA GLU A 583 31.59 -4.15 -26.95
C GLU A 583 32.91 -4.85 -26.54
N ASP A 584 33.74 -4.25 -25.67
CA ASP A 584 34.94 -4.89 -25.12
C ASP A 584 34.57 -5.97 -24.08
N LEU A 585 33.48 -5.77 -23.34
CA LEU A 585 32.85 -6.79 -22.49
C LEU A 585 32.37 -7.97 -23.35
N GLN A 586 31.64 -7.72 -24.44
CA GLN A 586 31.20 -8.76 -25.39
C GLN A 586 32.36 -9.44 -26.16
N ARG A 587 33.48 -8.74 -26.40
CA ARG A 587 34.66 -9.30 -27.08
C ARG A 587 35.58 -10.09 -26.16
N ARG A 588 35.70 -9.72 -24.88
CA ARG A 588 36.49 -10.46 -23.87
C ARG A 588 35.73 -11.67 -23.29
N THR A 589 34.40 -11.66 -23.31
CA THR A 589 33.53 -12.77 -22.84
C THR A 589 33.46 -13.99 -23.79
N LYS A 590 34.13 -13.99 -24.95
CA LYS A 590 34.31 -15.21 -25.76
C LYS A 590 35.41 -16.15 -25.24
N VAL A 591 36.08 -15.78 -24.14
CA VAL A 591 37.11 -16.59 -23.50
C VAL A 591 36.83 -16.62 -21.99
N ASP A 592 35.80 -17.35 -21.57
CA ASP A 592 35.64 -18.05 -20.28
C ASP A 592 34.14 -18.34 -20.02
N GLU A 593 33.83 -19.29 -19.12
CA GLU A 593 32.47 -19.77 -18.76
C GLU A 593 31.52 -18.70 -18.14
N TYR A 594 31.81 -17.39 -18.30
CA TYR A 594 31.05 -16.24 -17.76
C TYR A 594 30.66 -15.23 -18.84
N THR A 595 29.61 -15.51 -19.62
CA THR A 595 28.99 -14.51 -20.51
C THR A 595 27.87 -13.79 -19.78
N LEU A 596 28.08 -12.52 -19.41
CA LEU A 596 27.01 -11.58 -19.06
C LEU A 596 26.08 -11.42 -20.27
N SER A 597 24.77 -11.61 -20.08
CA SER A 597 23.79 -11.21 -21.09
C SER A 597 23.50 -9.72 -21.00
N GLU A 598 22.96 -9.10 -22.05
CA GLU A 598 22.50 -7.69 -21.98
C GLU A 598 21.47 -7.46 -20.87
N SER A 599 20.72 -8.50 -20.48
CA SER A 599 19.79 -8.45 -19.34
C SER A 599 20.44 -8.52 -17.96
N ASP A 600 21.74 -8.82 -17.86
CA ASP A 600 22.47 -8.89 -16.59
C ASP A 600 23.23 -7.59 -16.26
N VAL A 601 23.14 -6.58 -17.12
CA VAL A 601 23.76 -5.27 -16.90
C VAL A 601 22.82 -4.42 -16.04
N PRO A 602 23.27 -3.90 -14.88
CA PRO A 602 22.41 -3.07 -14.05
C PRO A 602 22.03 -1.76 -14.73
N SER A 603 20.80 -1.32 -14.52
CA SER A 603 20.27 -0.05 -15.03
C SER A 603 20.93 1.16 -14.37
N ALA A 604 20.86 2.32 -15.02
CA ALA A 604 21.36 3.57 -14.47
C ALA A 604 20.78 3.87 -13.07
N GLN A 605 19.50 3.56 -12.84
CA GLN A 605 18.84 3.72 -11.54
C GLN A 605 19.42 2.78 -10.47
N GLN A 606 19.77 1.54 -10.83
CA GLN A 606 20.38 0.59 -9.89
C GLN A 606 21.79 1.03 -9.48
N TRP A 607 22.57 1.55 -10.44
CA TRP A 607 23.89 2.13 -10.15
C TRP A 607 23.79 3.36 -9.26
N GLU A 608 22.84 4.25 -9.59
CA GLU A 608 22.55 5.43 -8.79
C GLU A 608 22.26 5.06 -7.32
N ALA A 609 21.36 4.10 -7.07
CA ALA A 609 21.00 3.69 -5.73
C ALA A 609 22.19 3.09 -4.93
N LEU A 610 23.03 2.27 -5.58
CA LEU A 610 24.24 1.72 -4.95
C LEU A 610 25.22 2.82 -4.54
N PHE A 611 25.54 3.75 -5.45
CA PHE A 611 26.48 4.82 -5.15
C PHE A 611 25.93 5.80 -4.10
N GLU A 612 24.62 6.03 -4.09
CA GLU A 612 23.94 6.80 -3.06
C GLU A 612 24.09 6.15 -1.67
N ALA A 613 23.85 4.83 -1.57
CA ALA A 613 24.03 4.07 -0.32
C ALA A 613 25.47 4.12 0.23
N HIS A 614 26.48 4.20 -0.65
CA HIS A 614 27.89 4.36 -0.27
C HIS A 614 28.34 5.82 -0.08
N GLY A 615 27.42 6.80 -0.18
CA GLY A 615 27.72 8.22 0.01
C GLY A 615 28.54 8.86 -1.11
N ARG A 616 28.43 8.34 -2.35
CA ARG A 616 29.21 8.77 -3.53
C ARG A 616 28.42 9.64 -4.49
N ALA A 617 28.10 10.85 -4.02
CA ALA A 617 27.38 11.86 -4.80
C ALA A 617 28.10 12.31 -6.09
N ASP A 618 29.41 12.10 -6.22
CA ASP A 618 30.17 12.36 -7.44
C ASP A 618 29.75 11.43 -8.59
N PHE A 619 29.55 10.13 -8.31
CA PHE A 619 29.11 9.15 -9.31
C PHE A 619 27.63 9.30 -9.66
N VAL A 620 26.78 9.48 -8.64
CA VAL A 620 25.33 9.71 -8.82
C VAL A 620 25.07 10.85 -9.80
N ARG A 621 25.71 12.01 -9.61
CA ARG A 621 25.55 13.16 -10.51
C ARG A 621 25.98 12.89 -11.96
N GLY A 622 27.01 12.07 -12.15
CA GLY A 622 27.45 11.65 -13.49
C GLY A 622 26.37 10.85 -14.22
N ILE A 623 25.76 9.89 -13.51
CA ILE A 623 24.69 9.04 -14.04
C ILE A 623 23.44 9.86 -14.37
N VAL A 624 22.96 10.67 -13.42
CA VAL A 624 21.76 11.51 -13.60
C VAL A 624 21.96 12.52 -14.74
N ARG A 625 23.16 13.09 -14.89
CA ARG A 625 23.49 13.96 -16.03
C ARG A 625 23.39 13.24 -17.37
N GLY A 626 23.82 11.97 -17.46
CA GLY A 626 23.66 11.15 -18.65
C GLY A 626 22.19 10.94 -19.02
N MET A 627 21.36 10.58 -18.04
CA MET A 627 19.91 10.39 -18.24
C MET A 627 19.22 11.68 -18.69
N ALA A 628 19.52 12.80 -18.06
CA ALA A 628 18.98 14.10 -18.45
C ALA A 628 19.36 14.52 -19.88
N GLN A 629 20.58 14.19 -20.33
CA GLN A 629 21.02 14.46 -21.71
C GLN A 629 20.31 13.59 -22.75
N SER A 630 19.82 12.41 -22.36
CA SER A 630 19.00 11.54 -23.23
C SER A 630 17.53 11.96 -23.34
N GLY A 631 17.11 13.01 -22.63
CA GLY A 631 15.73 13.52 -22.65
C GLY A 631 14.86 13.06 -21.48
N ASP A 632 15.42 12.41 -20.45
CA ASP A 632 14.66 11.98 -19.28
C ASP A 632 14.26 13.17 -18.40
N LEU A 633 12.95 13.51 -18.39
CA LEU A 633 12.40 14.64 -17.65
C LEU A 633 12.57 14.50 -16.13
N PRO A 634 12.34 13.33 -15.50
CA PRO A 634 12.66 13.10 -14.08
C PRO A 634 14.12 13.40 -13.74
N ALA A 635 15.09 12.90 -14.50
CA ALA A 635 16.50 13.20 -14.28
C ALA A 635 16.82 14.69 -14.43
N ARG A 636 16.21 15.40 -15.39
CA ARG A 636 16.35 16.86 -15.53
C ARG A 636 15.83 17.59 -14.29
N LEU A 637 14.65 17.22 -13.79
CA LEU A 637 14.09 17.80 -12.57
C LEU A 637 14.99 17.53 -11.35
N LYS A 638 15.55 16.31 -11.24
CA LYS A 638 16.48 15.93 -10.17
C LYS A 638 17.78 16.77 -10.21
N LEU A 639 18.33 17.06 -11.38
CA LEU A 639 19.52 17.94 -11.51
C LEU A 639 19.23 19.39 -11.16
N LEU A 640 18.03 19.89 -11.46
CA LEU A 640 17.64 21.26 -11.09
C LEU A 640 17.51 21.41 -9.57
N THR A 641 17.09 20.35 -8.89
CA THR A 641 16.79 20.33 -7.44
C THR A 641 17.96 19.83 -6.57
N ASP A 642 19.08 19.42 -7.18
CA ASP A 642 20.26 18.91 -6.48
C ASP A 642 20.90 19.98 -5.56
N ARG A 643 20.96 19.66 -4.25
CA ARG A 643 21.50 20.52 -3.20
C ARG A 643 23.03 20.65 -3.24
N HIS A 644 23.74 19.73 -3.89
CA HIS A 644 25.20 19.70 -3.96
C HIS A 644 25.76 20.37 -5.22
N ARG A 645 24.93 21.12 -5.96
CA ARG A 645 25.33 21.86 -7.16
C ARG A 645 26.39 22.92 -6.83
N ASP A 646 27.43 23.03 -7.67
CA ASP A 646 28.41 24.12 -7.58
C ASP A 646 27.69 25.46 -7.83
N ASP A 647 27.77 26.35 -6.84
CA ASP A 647 26.92 27.51 -6.52
C ASP A 647 26.90 28.67 -7.54
N SER A 648 27.14 28.42 -8.82
CA SER A 648 27.27 29.48 -9.84
C SER A 648 25.95 29.94 -10.46
N HIS A 649 24.90 29.11 -10.45
CA HIS A 649 23.59 29.43 -11.03
C HIS A 649 22.50 28.74 -10.22
N ALA A 650 21.68 29.47 -9.46
CA ALA A 650 20.45 28.93 -8.90
C ALA A 650 19.46 28.63 -10.04
N PRO A 651 18.63 27.57 -9.94
CA PRO A 651 17.60 27.31 -10.94
C PRO A 651 16.61 28.46 -10.98
N THR A 652 16.20 28.87 -12.18
CA THR A 652 15.22 29.95 -12.37
C THR A 652 13.83 29.36 -12.59
N PRO A 653 12.74 30.14 -12.38
CA PRO A 653 11.39 29.72 -12.78
C PRO A 653 11.30 29.31 -14.26
N GLU A 654 12.13 29.90 -15.13
CA GLU A 654 12.20 29.58 -16.56
C GLU A 654 12.75 28.17 -16.82
N ASP A 655 13.68 27.67 -16.01
CA ASP A 655 14.20 26.31 -16.13
C ASP A 655 13.10 25.27 -15.88
N PHE A 656 12.25 25.51 -14.88
CA PHE A 656 11.12 24.66 -14.57
C PHE A 656 10.01 24.78 -15.62
N GLU A 657 9.75 26.00 -16.11
CA GLU A 657 8.76 26.22 -17.16
C GLU A 657 9.20 25.58 -18.49
N SER A 658 10.50 25.48 -18.78
CA SER A 658 10.98 24.73 -19.94
C SER A 658 10.60 23.25 -19.88
N ILE A 659 10.65 22.61 -18.70
CA ILE A 659 10.20 21.22 -18.53
C ILE A 659 8.68 21.14 -18.75
N TRP A 660 7.92 22.11 -18.23
CA TRP A 660 6.48 22.19 -18.44
C TRP A 660 6.09 22.34 -19.91
N GLN A 661 6.77 23.22 -20.64
CA GLN A 661 6.49 23.43 -22.07
C GLN A 661 6.74 22.17 -22.90
N GLU A 662 7.74 21.37 -22.53
CA GLU A 662 8.02 20.09 -23.19
C GLU A 662 6.89 19.07 -22.94
N LEU A 663 6.42 18.96 -21.68
CA LEU A 663 5.30 18.09 -21.28
C LEU A 663 4.00 18.37 -22.04
N ILE A 664 3.74 19.63 -22.41
CA ILE A 664 2.54 20.03 -23.16
C ILE A 664 2.75 20.07 -24.68
N SER A 665 4.00 20.01 -25.16
CA SER A 665 4.32 20.18 -26.59
C SER A 665 4.09 18.93 -27.44
N GLU A 666 4.17 17.73 -26.85
CA GLU A 666 3.89 16.49 -27.56
C GLU A 666 2.39 16.14 -27.44
N PRO A 667 1.62 16.11 -28.55
CA PRO A 667 0.27 15.56 -28.54
C PRO A 667 0.37 14.04 -28.36
N GLN A 668 0.44 13.61 -27.11
CA GLN A 668 0.59 12.21 -26.75
C GLN A 668 -0.71 11.46 -27.05
N ARG A 669 -0.61 10.34 -27.77
CA ARG A 669 -1.75 9.47 -28.04
C ARG A 669 -2.18 8.79 -26.72
N VAL A 670 -3.47 8.82 -26.44
CA VAL A 670 -4.20 8.44 -25.20
C VAL A 670 -3.95 7.02 -24.64
N LEU A 671 -3.09 6.22 -25.26
CA LEU A 671 -2.81 4.83 -24.86
C LEU A 671 -1.33 4.56 -24.50
N ASN A 672 -0.51 5.59 -24.34
CA ASN A 672 0.86 5.41 -23.84
C ASN A 672 0.85 5.24 -22.32
N ALA A 673 1.61 4.27 -21.81
CA ALA A 673 1.69 3.96 -20.38
C ALA A 673 2.24 5.12 -19.51
N GLY A 674 2.91 6.12 -20.10
CA GLY A 674 3.55 7.23 -19.38
C GLY A 674 2.67 8.46 -19.09
N LEU A 675 1.40 8.51 -19.54
CA LEU A 675 0.57 9.73 -19.40
C LEU A 675 0.38 10.17 -17.94
N ARG A 676 0.27 9.21 -17.02
CA ARG A 676 0.10 9.47 -15.58
C ARG A 676 1.40 9.99 -14.97
N ASP A 677 2.52 9.40 -15.36
CA ASP A 677 3.85 9.80 -14.90
C ASP A 677 4.14 11.24 -15.35
N ASP A 678 3.81 11.60 -16.59
CA ASP A 678 3.97 12.95 -17.12
C ASP A 678 3.15 14.00 -16.34
N ALA A 679 1.88 13.67 -16.02
CA ALA A 679 1.05 14.53 -15.19
C ALA A 679 1.62 14.67 -13.76
N MET A 680 2.21 13.61 -13.23
CA MET A 680 2.87 13.65 -11.93
C MET A 680 4.17 14.48 -11.96
N ILE A 681 4.98 14.37 -13.02
CA ILE A 681 6.14 15.23 -13.26
C ILE A 681 5.69 16.69 -13.33
N GLY A 682 4.62 16.99 -14.07
CA GLY A 682 4.06 18.34 -14.17
C GLY A 682 3.67 18.92 -12.80
N PHE A 683 3.07 18.12 -11.92
CA PHE A 683 2.80 18.53 -10.55
C PHE A 683 4.08 18.73 -9.72
N GLN A 684 5.06 17.82 -9.83
CA GLN A 684 6.35 17.95 -9.16
C GLN A 684 7.09 19.22 -9.58
N VAL A 685 7.04 19.59 -10.86
CA VAL A 685 7.61 20.86 -11.36
C VAL A 685 7.03 22.06 -10.62
N VAL A 686 5.71 22.15 -10.49
CA VAL A 686 5.04 23.25 -9.75
C VAL A 686 5.38 23.21 -8.26
N LEU A 687 5.42 22.01 -7.66
CA LEU A 687 5.77 21.83 -6.25
C LEU A 687 7.20 22.29 -5.96
N GLN A 688 8.14 21.94 -6.82
CA GLN A 688 9.53 22.39 -6.68
C GLN A 688 9.63 23.91 -6.87
N GLN A 689 8.97 24.50 -7.88
CA GLN A 689 8.90 25.95 -8.01
C GLN A 689 8.37 26.62 -6.73
N PHE A 690 7.35 26.05 -6.09
CA PHE A 690 6.79 26.54 -4.84
C PHE A 690 7.83 26.49 -3.71
N MET A 691 8.54 25.38 -3.56
CA MET A 691 9.60 25.24 -2.55
C MET A 691 10.73 26.24 -2.76
N PHE A 692 11.13 26.50 -4.02
CA PHE A 692 12.12 27.53 -4.35
C PHE A 692 11.60 28.94 -4.03
N ALA A 693 10.36 29.27 -4.41
CA ALA A 693 9.74 30.56 -4.10
C ALA A 693 9.68 30.82 -2.58
N GLN A 694 9.33 29.78 -1.78
CA GLN A 694 9.35 29.87 -0.33
C GLN A 694 10.75 30.12 0.23
N ARG A 695 11.75 29.40 -0.28
CA ARG A 695 13.15 29.53 0.14
C ARG A 695 13.72 30.91 -0.18
N ASP A 696 13.38 31.43 -1.36
CA ASP A 696 13.84 32.74 -1.83
C ASP A 696 13.02 33.90 -1.23
N GLY A 697 11.94 33.59 -0.49
CA GLY A 697 11.11 34.56 0.24
C GLY A 697 10.05 35.27 -0.61
N ASP A 698 9.79 34.81 -1.84
CA ASP A 698 8.77 35.37 -2.72
C ASP A 698 7.37 34.82 -2.35
N GLN A 699 6.72 35.50 -1.41
CA GLN A 699 5.39 35.12 -0.94
C GLN A 699 4.32 35.23 -2.03
N SER A 700 4.45 36.16 -2.98
CA SER A 700 3.45 36.35 -4.03
C SER A 700 3.45 35.17 -4.99
N LEU A 701 4.63 34.74 -5.44
CA LEU A 701 4.77 33.56 -6.29
C LEU A 701 4.39 32.28 -5.53
N ALA A 702 4.77 32.18 -4.25
CA ALA A 702 4.40 31.03 -3.43
C ALA A 702 2.87 30.88 -3.26
N ASP A 703 2.14 31.98 -3.05
CA ASP A 703 0.67 31.95 -2.93
C ASP A 703 -0.03 31.61 -4.26
N GLU A 704 0.51 32.10 -5.38
CA GLU A 704 0.03 31.72 -6.71
C GLU A 704 0.23 30.23 -6.98
N LEU A 705 1.43 29.71 -6.75
CA LEU A 705 1.77 28.30 -6.94
C LEU A 705 1.00 27.39 -5.98
N ARG A 706 0.78 27.82 -4.73
CA ARG A 706 -0.09 27.11 -3.77
C ARG A 706 -1.51 26.96 -4.31
N THR A 707 -2.04 28.00 -4.94
CA THR A 707 -3.37 27.96 -5.58
C THR A 707 -3.39 26.98 -6.74
N GLN A 708 -2.35 26.99 -7.60
CA GLN A 708 -2.20 26.03 -8.70
C GLN A 708 -2.16 24.58 -8.15
N LEU A 709 -1.33 24.30 -7.14
CA LEU A 709 -1.21 22.98 -6.52
C LEU A 709 -2.53 22.48 -5.94
N ARG A 710 -3.30 23.35 -5.27
CA ARG A 710 -4.62 23.00 -4.73
C ARG A 710 -5.61 22.57 -5.82
N VAL A 711 -5.64 23.27 -6.95
CA VAL A 711 -6.54 22.93 -8.07
C VAL A 711 -6.08 21.66 -8.77
N MET A 712 -4.76 21.46 -8.94
CA MET A 712 -4.18 20.23 -9.51
C MET A 712 -4.45 19.00 -8.63
N ALA A 713 -4.42 19.19 -7.31
CA ALA A 713 -4.66 18.15 -6.31
C ALA A 713 -6.11 17.60 -6.32
N ALA A 714 -7.08 18.34 -6.87
CA ALA A 714 -8.47 17.89 -7.01
C ALA A 714 -8.66 16.80 -8.10
N THR A 715 -7.63 16.00 -8.41
CA THR A 715 -7.65 14.95 -9.44
C THR A 715 -8.67 13.86 -9.12
N PRO A 716 -9.39 13.29 -10.09
CA PRO A 716 -10.28 12.15 -9.85
C PRO A 716 -9.51 10.82 -9.66
N SER A 717 -8.22 10.77 -10.00
CA SER A 717 -7.39 9.56 -9.84
C SER A 717 -7.00 9.34 -8.36
N THR A 718 -7.39 8.21 -7.79
CA THR A 718 -7.07 7.84 -6.40
C THR A 718 -5.57 7.62 -6.18
N ASP A 719 -4.90 6.99 -7.16
CA ASP A 719 -3.45 6.78 -7.16
C ASP A 719 -2.67 8.11 -7.18
N MET A 720 -3.05 9.04 -8.07
CA MET A 720 -2.43 10.37 -8.10
C MET A 720 -2.71 11.18 -6.82
N ARG A 721 -3.93 11.09 -6.25
CA ARG A 721 -4.22 11.75 -4.97
C ARG A 721 -3.26 11.30 -3.88
N GLN A 722 -2.95 10.00 -3.79
CA GLN A 722 -2.00 9.47 -2.84
C GLN A 722 -0.58 10.00 -3.09
N GLN A 723 -0.07 9.89 -4.33
CA GLN A 723 1.28 10.35 -4.68
C GLN A 723 1.45 11.87 -4.47
N MET A 724 0.43 12.66 -4.78
CA MET A 724 0.42 14.10 -4.53
C MET A 724 0.38 14.42 -3.04
N ALA A 725 -0.41 13.70 -2.24
CA ALA A 725 -0.44 13.88 -0.79
C ALA A 725 0.94 13.58 -0.16
N ASP A 726 1.60 12.48 -0.57
CA ASP A 726 2.96 12.14 -0.15
C ASP A 726 3.97 13.25 -0.51
N ALA A 727 3.89 13.77 -1.74
CA ALA A 727 4.76 14.84 -2.22
C ALA A 727 4.53 16.17 -1.49
N LEU A 728 3.27 16.57 -1.29
CA LEU A 728 2.90 17.78 -0.56
C LEU A 728 3.36 17.71 0.91
N ALA A 729 3.22 16.55 1.55
CA ALA A 729 3.74 16.31 2.88
C ALA A 729 5.27 16.45 2.92
N GLY A 730 5.98 15.91 1.91
CA GLY A 730 7.42 16.08 1.73
C GLY A 730 7.86 17.54 1.59
N ALA A 731 7.02 18.39 1.00
CA ALA A 731 7.24 19.83 0.86
C ALA A 731 6.78 20.66 2.08
N GLY A 732 6.23 20.03 3.13
CA GLY A 732 5.71 20.71 4.32
C GLY A 732 4.33 21.35 4.15
N MET A 733 3.59 21.02 3.09
CA MET A 733 2.21 21.48 2.85
C MET A 733 1.20 20.56 3.55
N TRP A 734 1.29 20.50 4.89
CA TRP A 734 0.59 19.50 5.70
C TRP A 734 -0.94 19.52 5.58
N ASP A 735 -1.55 20.71 5.55
CA ASP A 735 -3.02 20.81 5.55
C ASP A 735 -3.61 20.33 4.22
N LEU A 736 -3.00 20.69 3.09
CA LEU A 736 -3.45 20.23 1.77
C LEU A 736 -3.24 18.72 1.60
N ALA A 737 -2.14 18.18 2.12
CA ALA A 737 -1.90 16.74 2.13
C ALA A 737 -2.94 16.00 2.98
N GLU A 738 -3.29 16.53 4.15
CA GLU A 738 -4.32 15.95 5.02
C GLU A 738 -5.70 15.95 4.36
N ASP A 739 -6.12 17.06 3.75
CA ASP A 739 -7.39 17.16 3.01
C ASP A 739 -7.48 16.08 1.91
N LEU A 740 -6.39 15.83 1.20
CA LEU A 740 -6.32 14.79 0.18
C LEU A 740 -6.46 13.39 0.75
N TYR A 741 -5.75 13.06 1.83
CA TYR A 741 -5.90 11.74 2.47
C TYR A 741 -7.31 11.53 3.03
N GLN A 742 -7.90 12.55 3.67
CA GLN A 742 -9.26 12.44 4.20
C GLN A 742 -10.28 12.16 3.09
N SER A 743 -10.14 12.86 1.96
CA SER A 743 -10.93 12.63 0.76
C SER A 743 -10.73 11.24 0.18
N LEU A 744 -9.49 10.80 0.05
CA LEU A 744 -9.13 9.49 -0.47
C LEU A 744 -9.68 8.34 0.39
N LEU A 745 -9.54 8.43 1.72
CA LEU A 745 -10.07 7.45 2.68
C LEU A 745 -11.60 7.27 2.55
N LEU A 746 -12.32 8.39 2.46
CA LEU A 746 -13.78 8.36 2.32
C LEU A 746 -14.23 7.80 0.98
N VAL A 747 -13.56 8.14 -0.13
CA VAL A 747 -13.88 7.58 -1.44
C VAL A 747 -13.70 6.07 -1.45
N THR A 748 -12.57 5.58 -0.95
CA THR A 748 -12.25 4.16 -0.95
C THR A 748 -13.12 3.37 0.03
N ALA A 749 -13.53 3.95 1.16
CA ALA A 749 -14.43 3.27 2.11
C ALA A 749 -15.82 2.93 1.53
N PHE A 750 -16.28 3.68 0.52
CA PHE A 750 -17.56 3.45 -0.15
C PHE A 750 -17.41 2.65 -1.46
N GLU A 751 -16.25 2.05 -1.76
CA GLU A 751 -16.05 1.17 -2.92
C GLU A 751 -16.24 -0.29 -2.53
N SER A 752 -17.16 -0.99 -3.21
CA SER A 752 -17.62 -2.34 -2.83
C SER A 752 -16.55 -3.44 -2.93
N ASP A 753 -15.48 -3.21 -3.70
CA ASP A 753 -14.57 -4.28 -4.15
C ASP A 753 -13.09 -4.07 -3.72
N GLU A 754 -12.74 -2.95 -3.07
CA GLU A 754 -11.33 -2.55 -2.86
C GLU A 754 -10.87 -2.62 -1.39
N THR A 755 -11.08 -3.76 -0.74
CA THR A 755 -10.75 -3.96 0.68
C THR A 755 -9.26 -3.73 1.02
N LEU A 756 -8.35 -4.11 0.11
CA LEU A 756 -6.91 -3.87 0.28
C LEU A 756 -6.52 -2.41 0.07
N ALA A 757 -7.21 -1.69 -0.82
CA ALA A 757 -6.90 -0.29 -1.10
C ALA A 757 -7.14 0.59 0.12
N LEU A 758 -8.25 0.37 0.85
CA LEU A 758 -8.54 1.13 2.08
C LEU A 758 -7.44 0.92 3.12
N MET A 759 -6.97 -0.32 3.30
CA MET A 759 -5.88 -0.64 4.23
C MET A 759 -4.57 0.04 3.82
N ASP A 760 -4.22 0.02 2.54
CA ASP A 760 -3.00 0.66 2.03
C ASP A 760 -3.03 2.18 2.18
N ILE A 761 -4.17 2.81 1.87
CA ILE A 761 -4.38 4.25 2.03
C ILE A 761 -4.37 4.63 3.51
N ALA A 762 -5.05 3.88 4.38
CA ALA A 762 -5.05 4.14 5.82
C ALA A 762 -3.66 3.99 6.44
N ARG A 763 -2.86 3.02 5.98
CA ARG A 763 -1.45 2.89 6.36
C ARG A 763 -0.61 4.08 5.88
N ALA A 764 -0.83 4.57 4.66
CA ALA A 764 -0.17 5.76 4.16
C ALA A 764 -0.52 7.01 4.99
N TYR A 765 -1.81 7.21 5.28
CA TYR A 765 -2.28 8.31 6.14
C TYR A 765 -1.69 8.22 7.56
N ASN A 766 -1.63 7.03 8.15
CA ASN A 766 -1.01 6.85 9.47
C ASN A 766 0.48 7.24 9.47
N ARG A 767 1.25 6.84 8.45
CA ARG A 767 2.66 7.27 8.29
C ARG A 767 2.78 8.79 8.11
N PHE A 768 1.90 9.39 7.32
CA PHE A 768 1.83 10.84 7.13
C PHE A 768 1.58 11.58 8.45
N VAL A 769 0.58 11.17 9.23
CA VAL A 769 0.24 11.82 10.51
C VAL A 769 1.37 11.66 11.52
N LEU A 770 2.00 10.48 11.58
CA LEU A 770 3.21 10.26 12.39
C LEU A 770 4.30 11.28 12.02
N ARG A 771 4.68 11.36 10.74
CA ARG A 771 5.70 12.30 10.26
C ARG A 771 5.34 13.77 10.58
N ARG A 772 4.09 14.18 10.36
CA ARG A 772 3.63 15.55 10.63
C ARG A 772 3.74 15.91 12.12
N THR A 773 3.50 14.95 12.99
CA THR A 773 3.46 15.16 14.44
C THR A 773 4.81 14.94 15.12
N THR A 774 5.73 14.16 14.53
CA THR A 774 7.12 13.98 15.03
C THR A 774 8.10 15.02 14.52
N ALA A 775 7.85 15.67 13.37
CA ALA A 775 8.77 16.67 12.80
C ALA A 775 9.02 17.92 13.67
N ALA A 776 8.43 17.99 14.87
CA ALA A 776 8.72 18.98 15.91
C ALA A 776 9.90 18.59 16.83
N SER A 777 10.37 17.33 16.80
CA SER A 777 11.45 16.81 17.66
C SER A 777 12.68 16.47 16.83
N ALA A 778 13.82 17.05 17.22
CA ALA A 778 15.03 17.10 16.39
C ALA A 778 16.17 16.20 16.88
N ASP A 779 15.93 15.28 17.82
CA ASP A 779 16.99 14.44 18.40
C ASP A 779 16.77 12.95 18.06
N GLU A 780 17.26 12.53 16.90
CA GLU A 780 17.32 11.12 16.45
C GLU A 780 18.49 10.34 17.10
N GLY A 781 18.99 10.76 18.27
CA GLY A 781 20.24 10.23 18.85
C GLY A 781 20.10 9.12 19.89
N ASN A 782 19.01 9.05 20.65
CA ASN A 782 18.94 8.21 21.86
C ASN A 782 17.66 7.36 21.91
N ALA A 783 17.58 6.32 21.08
CA ALA A 783 16.50 5.33 21.18
C ALA A 783 16.53 4.53 22.52
N ALA A 784 17.67 4.55 23.24
CA ALA A 784 17.83 3.87 24.52
C ALA A 784 17.18 4.59 25.72
N GLU A 785 16.75 5.86 25.55
CA GLU A 785 16.06 6.66 26.57
C GLU A 785 14.74 7.23 26.02
N ALA A 786 14.00 6.46 25.23
CA ALA A 786 12.71 6.90 24.69
C ALA A 786 11.64 6.97 25.80
N GLU A 787 11.69 8.01 26.63
CA GLU A 787 10.49 8.49 27.31
C GLU A 787 9.44 8.79 26.23
N LEU A 788 8.17 8.48 26.52
CA LEU A 788 7.04 8.84 25.66
C LEU A 788 7.09 10.36 25.42
N GLU A 789 7.55 10.77 24.25
CA GLU A 789 7.71 12.18 23.91
C GLU A 789 6.35 12.88 24.02
N GLN A 790 6.29 14.01 24.75
CA GLN A 790 5.04 14.72 25.00
C GLN A 790 4.48 15.33 23.71
N LEU A 791 3.26 14.95 23.35
CA LEU A 791 2.59 15.44 22.15
C LEU A 791 1.54 16.52 22.48
N PRO A 792 1.39 17.55 21.63
CA PRO A 792 0.32 18.54 21.80
C PRO A 792 -1.07 17.88 21.55
N PRO A 793 -2.16 18.38 22.18
CA PRO A 793 -3.49 17.78 22.06
C PRO A 793 -4.01 17.60 20.62
N ASP A 794 -3.75 18.55 19.72
CA ASP A 794 -4.11 18.45 18.28
C ASP A 794 -3.41 17.27 17.59
N ALA A 795 -2.15 17.01 17.94
CA ALA A 795 -1.39 15.88 17.41
C ALA A 795 -1.96 14.54 17.91
N ILE A 796 -2.38 14.48 19.17
CA ILE A 796 -3.03 13.29 19.75
C ILE A 796 -4.33 12.99 19.01
N GLU A 797 -5.18 14.01 18.78
CA GLU A 797 -6.45 13.83 18.07
C GLU A 797 -6.24 13.32 16.64
N LYS A 798 -5.29 13.90 15.90
CA LYS A 798 -4.93 13.46 14.54
C LYS A 798 -4.40 12.02 14.52
N ARG A 799 -3.51 11.66 15.44
CA ARG A 799 -3.00 10.28 15.55
C ARG A 799 -4.11 9.29 15.88
N LEU A 800 -5.03 9.64 16.78
CA LEU A 800 -6.20 8.81 17.09
C LEU A 800 -7.09 8.61 15.85
N GLN A 801 -7.31 9.67 15.06
CA GLN A 801 -8.07 9.57 13.81
C GLN A 801 -7.38 8.65 12.79
N ALA A 802 -6.07 8.77 12.63
CA ALA A 802 -5.30 7.92 11.73
C ALA A 802 -5.33 6.44 12.16
N ILE A 803 -5.21 6.16 13.45
CA ILE A 803 -5.31 4.80 13.98
C ILE A 803 -6.72 4.22 13.76
N ARG A 804 -7.79 5.01 13.93
CA ARG A 804 -9.16 4.56 13.64
C ARG A 804 -9.32 4.13 12.19
N TRP A 805 -8.80 4.91 11.24
CA TRP A 805 -8.80 4.54 9.83
C TRP A 805 -7.98 3.29 9.55
N TYR A 806 -6.83 3.16 10.20
CA TYR A 806 -5.97 2.00 10.03
C TYR A 806 -6.62 0.70 10.55
N ASP A 807 -7.25 0.77 11.73
CA ASP A 807 -8.06 -0.32 12.30
C ASP A 807 -9.27 -0.67 11.44
N LEU A 808 -9.94 0.34 10.87
CA LEU A 808 -11.06 0.13 9.95
C LEU A 808 -10.63 -0.57 8.66
N GLY A 809 -9.57 -0.09 8.02
CA GLY A 809 -9.01 -0.69 6.81
C GLY A 809 -8.57 -2.14 7.05
N PHE A 810 -7.89 -2.40 8.17
CA PHE A 810 -7.47 -3.74 8.57
C PHE A 810 -8.67 -4.68 8.82
N ALA A 811 -9.71 -4.22 9.50
CA ALA A 811 -10.89 -5.05 9.75
C ALA A 811 -11.62 -5.45 8.47
N GLY A 812 -11.59 -4.62 7.43
CA GLY A 812 -12.12 -4.97 6.12
C GLY A 812 -11.46 -6.22 5.54
N THR A 813 -10.16 -6.44 5.79
CA THR A 813 -9.38 -7.49 5.12
C THR A 813 -9.70 -8.91 5.61
N LEU A 814 -10.47 -9.07 6.69
CA LEU A 814 -10.75 -10.36 7.33
C LEU A 814 -11.39 -11.39 6.39
N ALA A 815 -12.33 -10.94 5.55
CA ALA A 815 -13.10 -11.80 4.66
C ALA A 815 -12.52 -11.92 3.24
N ALA A 816 -11.77 -10.91 2.78
CA ALA A 816 -11.43 -10.73 1.37
C ALA A 816 -9.93 -10.88 1.04
N SER A 817 -9.05 -10.93 2.04
CA SER A 817 -7.60 -10.90 1.81
C SER A 817 -6.88 -12.02 2.54
N ASP A 818 -5.86 -12.59 1.89
CA ASP A 818 -4.99 -13.60 2.47
C ASP A 818 -3.64 -12.98 2.84
N TYR A 819 -3.63 -12.24 3.94
CA TYR A 819 -2.37 -11.92 4.62
C TYR A 819 -1.77 -13.19 5.22
N GLN A 820 -0.44 -13.19 5.38
CA GLN A 820 0.23 -14.15 6.24
C GLN A 820 -0.38 -14.13 7.64
N GLU A 821 -0.51 -15.30 8.24
CA GLU A 821 -1.40 -15.50 9.39
C GLU A 821 -0.94 -14.70 10.60
N ILE A 822 0.38 -14.52 10.70
CA ILE A 822 1.07 -13.70 11.70
C ILE A 822 0.63 -12.23 11.68
N ASN A 823 0.24 -11.68 10.51
CA ASN A 823 -0.20 -10.29 10.43
C ASN A 823 -1.54 -10.06 11.14
N TYR A 824 -2.36 -11.10 11.30
CA TYR A 824 -3.58 -11.05 12.12
C TYR A 824 -3.31 -11.04 13.63
N VAL A 825 -2.04 -11.14 14.04
CA VAL A 825 -1.58 -10.89 15.43
C VAL A 825 -0.85 -9.56 15.52
N LEU A 826 0.13 -9.34 14.63
CA LEU A 826 1.01 -8.18 14.68
C LEU A 826 0.28 -6.84 14.49
N LEU A 827 -0.64 -6.77 13.53
CA LEU A 827 -1.32 -5.53 13.21
C LEU A 827 -2.30 -5.09 14.32
N PRO A 828 -3.14 -5.98 14.89
CA PRO A 828 -3.91 -5.65 16.09
C PRO A 828 -3.05 -5.19 17.27
N GLN A 829 -1.94 -5.89 17.56
CA GLN A 829 -1.05 -5.49 18.65
C GLN A 829 -0.47 -4.09 18.41
N LEU A 830 -0.05 -3.78 17.19
CA LEU A 830 0.46 -2.45 16.82
C LEU A 830 -0.61 -1.36 17.01
N ILE A 831 -1.84 -1.61 16.55
CA ILE A 831 -2.98 -0.68 16.71
C ILE A 831 -3.24 -0.43 18.20
N LEU A 832 -3.30 -1.48 19.01
CA LEU A 832 -3.56 -1.39 20.45
C LEU A 832 -2.44 -0.66 21.20
N ARG A 833 -1.18 -0.95 20.89
CA ARG A 833 -0.01 -0.27 21.45
C ARG A 833 -0.06 1.22 21.14
N ASN A 834 -0.27 1.59 19.88
CA ASN A 834 -0.36 3.00 19.48
C ASN A 834 -1.54 3.72 20.17
N GLN A 835 -2.69 3.06 20.37
CA GLN A 835 -3.80 3.63 21.13
C GLN A 835 -3.43 3.86 22.59
N LEU A 836 -2.80 2.86 23.23
CA LEU A 836 -2.38 2.94 24.62
C LEU A 836 -1.35 4.06 24.82
N GLU A 837 -0.33 4.15 23.96
CA GLU A 837 0.67 5.22 24.00
C GLU A 837 0.01 6.60 24.03
N LEU A 838 -0.98 6.85 23.18
CA LEU A 838 -1.69 8.14 23.13
C LEU A 838 -2.51 8.44 24.39
N ILE A 839 -3.07 7.42 25.05
CA ILE A 839 -3.75 7.61 26.35
C ILE A 839 -2.71 7.99 27.43
N LEU A 840 -1.51 7.39 27.36
CA LEU A 840 -0.43 7.60 28.32
C LEU A 840 0.27 8.97 28.18
N GLN A 841 0.00 9.70 27.09
CA GLN A 841 0.40 11.10 26.88
C GLN A 841 -0.32 12.09 27.80
N SER A 842 -1.29 11.64 28.62
CA SER A 842 -1.99 12.50 29.57
C SER A 842 -1.02 13.28 30.47
N GLU A 843 -1.18 14.60 30.53
CA GLU A 843 -0.45 15.49 31.44
C GLU A 843 -0.92 15.37 32.90
N GLN A 844 -2.00 14.63 33.13
CA GLN A 844 -2.59 14.47 34.46
C GLN A 844 -1.67 13.62 35.35
N GLN A 845 -1.70 13.88 36.66
CA GLN A 845 -1.01 13.02 37.63
C GLN A 845 -1.74 11.68 37.83
N GLN A 846 -3.05 11.63 37.55
CA GLN A 846 -3.86 10.43 37.66
C GLN A 846 -4.90 10.39 36.54
N LEU A 847 -5.03 9.24 35.86
CA LEU A 847 -6.04 9.03 34.83
C LEU A 847 -7.46 9.07 35.41
N ASN A 848 -8.42 9.53 34.62
CA ASN A 848 -9.83 9.47 35.00
C ASN A 848 -10.38 8.03 34.91
N THR A 849 -11.55 7.76 35.51
CA THR A 849 -12.12 6.40 35.55
C THR A 849 -12.39 5.79 34.17
N GLY A 850 -12.71 6.61 33.16
CA GLY A 850 -12.90 6.15 31.78
C GLY A 850 -11.58 5.71 31.15
N GLU A 851 -10.55 6.55 31.24
CA GLU A 851 -9.19 6.26 30.76
C GLU A 851 -8.59 5.04 31.46
N GLN A 852 -8.75 4.92 32.78
CA GLN A 852 -8.28 3.76 33.54
C GLN A 852 -8.89 2.45 33.03
N ARG A 853 -10.21 2.45 32.75
CA ARG A 853 -10.89 1.28 32.18
C ARG A 853 -10.37 0.95 30.78
N GLU A 854 -10.08 1.96 29.98
CA GLU A 854 -9.58 1.75 28.62
C GLU A 854 -8.14 1.24 28.62
N VAL A 855 -7.27 1.77 29.49
CA VAL A 855 -5.92 1.23 29.73
C VAL A 855 -6.00 -0.23 30.18
N GLU A 856 -6.86 -0.55 31.14
CA GLU A 856 -7.06 -1.93 31.60
C GLU A 856 -7.55 -2.85 30.47
N ARG A 857 -8.54 -2.39 29.68
CA ARG A 857 -9.07 -3.13 28.54
C ARG A 857 -7.99 -3.43 27.50
N ILE A 858 -7.22 -2.42 27.10
CA ILE A 858 -6.17 -2.56 26.07
C ILE A 858 -5.03 -3.45 26.59
N PHE A 859 -4.55 -3.22 27.81
CA PHE A 859 -3.43 -3.99 28.36
C PHE A 859 -3.79 -5.45 28.58
N GLU A 860 -4.99 -5.73 29.08
CA GLU A 860 -5.48 -7.12 29.20
C GLU A 860 -5.60 -7.79 27.83
N LEU A 861 -6.00 -7.06 26.78
CA LEU A 861 -6.06 -7.59 25.43
C LEU A 861 -4.65 -7.90 24.88
N LEU A 862 -3.68 -7.00 25.09
CA LEU A 862 -2.28 -7.23 24.72
C LEU A 862 -1.71 -8.50 25.38
N LEU A 863 -1.98 -8.71 26.68
CA LEU A 863 -1.56 -9.93 27.39
C LEU A 863 -2.28 -11.21 26.95
N ARG A 864 -3.50 -11.11 26.38
CA ARG A 864 -4.18 -12.26 25.77
C ARG A 864 -3.52 -12.66 24.44
N PHE A 865 -3.11 -11.67 23.65
CA PHE A 865 -2.31 -11.89 22.46
C PHE A 865 -0.97 -12.53 22.81
N GLU A 866 -0.19 -11.87 23.68
CA GLU A 866 1.18 -12.22 23.99
C GLU A 866 1.41 -12.18 25.50
N PRO A 867 1.49 -13.36 26.16
CA PRO A 867 1.72 -13.42 27.61
C PRO A 867 3.07 -12.82 28.04
N ILE A 868 4.07 -12.85 27.16
CA ILE A 868 5.41 -12.30 27.37
C ILE A 868 5.56 -11.00 26.55
N ASP A 869 4.67 -10.01 26.78
CA ASP A 869 4.71 -8.73 26.06
C ASP A 869 5.81 -7.79 26.62
N ILE A 870 7.04 -8.00 26.15
CA ILE A 870 8.23 -7.23 26.55
C ILE A 870 8.05 -5.75 26.24
N HIS A 871 7.60 -5.43 25.03
CA HIS A 871 7.53 -4.06 24.52
C HIS A 871 6.62 -3.18 25.38
N SER A 872 5.39 -3.65 25.65
CA SER A 872 4.45 -2.90 26.49
C SER A 872 4.90 -2.84 27.95
N ALA A 873 5.58 -3.87 28.45
CA ALA A 873 6.10 -3.90 29.81
C ALA A 873 7.24 -2.90 30.04
N GLU A 874 8.16 -2.80 29.09
CA GLU A 874 9.32 -1.90 29.14
C GLU A 874 8.90 -0.43 29.02
N LEU A 875 8.09 -0.10 28.01
CA LEU A 875 7.81 1.30 27.66
C LEU A 875 6.59 1.88 28.40
N MET A 876 5.54 1.07 28.62
CA MET A 876 4.23 1.59 29.02
C MET A 876 3.95 1.43 30.51
N LEU A 877 4.34 0.32 31.13
CA LEU A 877 4.08 0.08 32.56
C LEU A 877 4.68 1.15 33.49
N PRO A 878 5.92 1.63 33.29
CA PRO A 878 6.46 2.71 34.12
C PRO A 878 5.58 3.96 34.08
N ARG A 879 5.09 4.34 32.90
CA ARG A 879 4.19 5.48 32.73
C ARG A 879 2.83 5.24 33.37
N ILE A 880 2.26 4.05 33.22
CA ILE A 880 1.00 3.65 33.89
C ILE A 880 1.12 3.76 35.41
N LYS A 881 2.28 3.39 36.00
CA LYS A 881 2.55 3.57 37.44
C LYS A 881 2.57 5.04 37.84
N GLN A 882 3.26 5.89 37.06
CA GLN A 882 3.31 7.34 37.31
C GLN A 882 1.93 7.99 37.27
N LEU A 883 1.03 7.46 36.42
CA LEU A 883 -0.36 7.91 36.28
C LEU A 883 -1.33 7.31 37.32
N GLY A 884 -0.80 6.72 38.40
CA GLY A 884 -1.57 6.27 39.56
C GLY A 884 -2.21 4.88 39.44
N MET A 885 -1.87 4.09 38.43
CA MET A 885 -2.38 2.71 38.25
C MET A 885 -1.36 1.64 38.69
N THR A 886 -0.59 1.92 39.75
CA THR A 886 0.52 1.07 40.21
C THR A 886 0.12 -0.39 40.48
N GLN A 887 -1.02 -0.61 41.14
CA GLN A 887 -1.48 -1.96 41.48
C GLN A 887 -1.76 -2.83 40.23
N SER A 888 -2.41 -2.25 39.21
CA SER A 888 -2.67 -2.95 37.95
C SER A 888 -1.38 -3.21 37.19
N ALA A 889 -0.49 -2.21 37.13
CA ALA A 889 0.81 -2.35 36.47
C ALA A 889 1.67 -3.46 37.11
N ASP A 890 1.74 -3.53 38.44
CA ASP A 890 2.46 -4.59 39.15
C ASP A 890 1.83 -5.97 38.92
N LYS A 891 0.50 -6.06 38.87
CA LYS A 891 -0.20 -7.30 38.55
C LYS A 891 0.14 -7.79 37.13
N TRP A 892 0.17 -6.89 36.15
CA TRP A 892 0.54 -7.23 34.77
C TRP A 892 2.01 -7.62 34.65
N LEU A 893 2.91 -6.85 35.26
CA LEU A 893 4.34 -7.19 35.29
C LEU A 893 4.56 -8.58 35.88
N ASN A 894 3.92 -8.91 37.00
CA ASN A 894 4.04 -10.23 37.61
C ASN A 894 3.63 -11.35 36.65
N ARG A 895 2.52 -11.18 35.92
CA ARG A 895 2.08 -12.18 34.93
C ARG A 895 3.11 -12.36 33.80
N ILE A 896 3.70 -11.27 33.32
CA ILE A 896 4.71 -11.31 32.24
C ILE A 896 5.98 -12.02 32.74
N VAL A 897 6.47 -11.65 33.93
CA VAL A 897 7.65 -12.27 34.54
C VAL A 897 7.42 -13.76 34.81
N ASP A 898 6.23 -14.12 35.33
CA ASP A 898 5.89 -15.52 35.61
C ASP A 898 5.77 -16.35 34.31
N ALA A 899 5.22 -15.78 33.24
CA ALA A 899 5.19 -16.41 31.92
C ALA A 899 6.60 -16.57 31.33
N GLY A 900 7.45 -15.55 31.47
CA GLY A 900 8.86 -15.60 31.08
C GLY A 900 9.65 -16.70 31.79
N MET A 901 9.49 -16.81 33.11
CA MET A 901 10.11 -17.90 33.88
C MET A 901 9.64 -19.28 33.44
N GLU A 902 8.34 -19.45 33.15
CA GLU A 902 7.82 -20.72 32.65
C GLU A 902 8.39 -21.07 31.27
N HIS A 903 8.52 -20.08 30.37
CA HIS A 903 9.20 -20.27 29.08
C HIS A 903 10.65 -20.71 29.28
N LEU A 904 11.41 -20.07 30.17
CA LEU A 904 12.82 -20.40 30.41
C LEU A 904 13.02 -21.77 31.08
N ARG A 905 12.03 -22.30 31.80
CA ARG A 905 12.08 -23.70 32.29
C ARG A 905 12.07 -24.69 31.14
N GLN A 906 11.35 -24.38 30.06
CA GLN A 906 11.21 -25.23 28.88
C GLN A 906 12.36 -24.98 27.88
N PHE A 907 12.82 -23.73 27.79
CA PHE A 907 13.86 -23.28 26.86
C PHE A 907 14.98 -22.54 27.61
N PRO A 908 15.81 -23.26 28.39
CA PRO A 908 16.83 -22.64 29.24
C PRO A 908 18.00 -22.03 28.46
N LEU A 909 18.06 -22.14 27.13
CA LEU A 909 19.12 -21.51 26.33
C LEU A 909 18.66 -20.22 25.65
N ASP A 910 17.41 -19.79 25.89
CA ASP A 910 16.88 -18.53 25.38
C ASP A 910 17.37 -17.33 26.21
N ALA A 911 18.62 -16.95 25.98
CA ALA A 911 19.25 -15.80 26.63
C ALA A 911 18.54 -14.48 26.30
N THR A 912 17.96 -14.38 25.09
CA THR A 912 17.23 -13.18 24.64
C THR A 912 15.98 -12.95 25.49
N THR A 913 15.13 -13.97 25.64
CA THR A 913 13.93 -13.86 26.49
C THR A 913 14.31 -13.64 27.96
N ALA A 914 15.34 -14.33 28.46
CA ALA A 914 15.83 -14.12 29.82
C ALA A 914 16.25 -12.67 30.08
N ASN A 915 17.04 -12.09 29.18
CA ASN A 915 17.48 -10.71 29.28
C ASN A 915 16.30 -9.72 29.18
N ASN A 916 15.42 -9.93 28.20
CA ASN A 916 14.29 -9.03 27.94
C ASN A 916 13.29 -8.99 29.11
N VAL A 917 12.96 -10.16 29.69
CA VAL A 917 12.06 -10.23 30.86
C VAL A 917 12.72 -9.60 32.09
N ALA A 918 14.02 -9.84 32.30
CA ALA A 918 14.78 -9.20 33.37
C ALA A 918 14.77 -7.68 33.22
N TRP A 919 14.96 -7.17 31.99
CA TRP A 919 14.90 -5.74 31.70
C TRP A 919 13.54 -5.12 32.03
N CYS A 920 12.43 -5.80 31.70
CA CYS A 920 11.09 -5.32 32.06
C CYS A 920 10.93 -5.14 33.58
N ALA A 921 11.46 -6.07 34.38
CA ALA A 921 11.42 -6.01 35.85
C ALA A 921 12.23 -4.82 36.38
N VAL A 922 13.43 -4.61 35.83
CA VAL A 922 14.33 -3.49 36.15
C VAL A 922 13.72 -2.14 35.85
N ARG A 923 13.16 -1.97 34.65
CA ARG A 923 12.49 -0.73 34.21
C ARG A 923 11.30 -0.36 35.10
N ASN A 924 10.70 -1.34 35.75
CA ASN A 924 9.56 -1.16 36.64
C ASN A 924 9.95 -1.14 38.13
N HIS A 925 11.24 -1.20 38.47
CA HIS A 925 11.76 -1.26 39.83
C HIS A 925 11.05 -2.32 40.71
N SER A 926 10.79 -3.49 40.14
CA SER A 926 10.02 -4.55 40.79
C SER A 926 10.55 -5.91 40.37
N ARG A 927 10.42 -6.93 41.24
CA ARG A 927 10.91 -8.31 40.99
C ARG A 927 12.43 -8.37 40.66
N LEU A 928 13.23 -7.47 41.27
CA LEU A 928 14.67 -7.35 40.97
C LEU A 928 15.48 -8.62 41.29
N ASP A 929 15.07 -9.42 42.27
CA ASP A 929 15.72 -10.70 42.59
C ASP A 929 15.57 -11.71 41.44
N ASP A 930 14.38 -11.83 40.86
CA ASP A 930 14.13 -12.71 39.71
C ASP A 930 14.84 -12.18 38.46
N ALA A 931 14.86 -10.85 38.28
CA ALA A 931 15.60 -10.20 37.20
C ALA A 931 17.10 -10.53 37.29
N LEU A 932 17.68 -10.49 38.49
CA LEU A 932 19.08 -10.84 38.74
C LEU A 932 19.38 -12.29 38.37
N GLU A 933 18.50 -13.24 38.73
CA GLU A 933 18.65 -14.65 38.36
C GLU A 933 18.63 -14.83 36.84
N MET A 934 17.63 -14.25 36.16
CA MET A 934 17.49 -14.35 34.70
C MET A 934 18.63 -13.69 33.95
N SER A 935 19.08 -12.50 34.37
CA SER A 935 20.17 -11.78 33.71
C SER A 935 21.52 -12.48 33.92
N ARG A 936 21.81 -13.01 35.11
CA ARG A 936 22.99 -13.86 35.33
C ARG A 936 22.97 -15.09 34.44
N HIS A 937 21.80 -15.70 34.27
CA HIS A 937 21.62 -16.84 33.39
C HIS A 937 21.88 -16.47 31.93
N ALA A 938 21.32 -15.36 31.43
CA ALA A 938 21.56 -14.86 30.07
C ALA A 938 23.05 -14.61 29.80
N VAL A 939 23.76 -13.94 30.71
CA VAL A 939 25.21 -13.71 30.62
C VAL A 939 26.00 -15.02 30.68
N SER A 940 25.52 -16.04 31.40
CA SER A 940 26.18 -17.34 31.43
C SER A 940 26.06 -18.12 30.11
N VAL A 941 24.95 -17.94 29.39
CA VAL A 941 24.71 -18.56 28.08
C VAL A 941 25.47 -17.81 26.99
N GLU A 942 25.47 -16.47 27.01
CA GLU A 942 26.14 -15.61 26.03
C GLU A 942 27.05 -14.56 26.69
N PRO A 943 28.25 -14.96 27.16
CA PRO A 943 29.13 -14.09 27.96
C PRO A 943 29.73 -12.90 27.20
N ASN A 944 29.78 -12.99 25.86
CA ASN A 944 30.36 -11.96 25.02
C ASN A 944 29.35 -10.84 24.67
N SER A 945 28.07 -11.02 24.99
CA SER A 945 27.04 -10.00 24.72
C SER A 945 27.25 -8.80 25.65
N ALA A 946 27.64 -7.66 25.09
CA ALA A 946 27.74 -6.40 25.84
C ALA A 946 26.35 -5.97 26.36
N VAL A 947 25.30 -6.18 25.57
CA VAL A 947 23.91 -5.84 25.92
C VAL A 947 23.43 -6.60 27.16
N TYR A 948 23.77 -7.88 27.29
CA TYR A 948 23.34 -8.66 28.46
C TYR A 948 24.12 -8.30 29.72
N ARG A 949 25.41 -7.96 29.56
CA ARG A 949 26.24 -7.46 30.67
C ARG A 949 25.76 -6.09 31.16
N ASP A 950 25.32 -5.22 30.24
CA ASP A 950 24.73 -3.91 30.53
C ASP A 950 23.44 -4.05 31.37
N THR A 951 22.53 -4.93 30.95
CA THR A 951 21.31 -5.24 31.73
C THR A 951 21.66 -5.76 33.13
N LEU A 952 22.66 -6.64 33.26
CA LEU A 952 23.11 -7.15 34.56
C LEU A 952 23.71 -6.04 35.44
N ALA A 953 24.49 -5.14 34.85
CA ALA A 953 25.08 -4.01 35.56
C ALA A 953 23.99 -3.06 36.11
N GLU A 954 22.98 -2.74 35.31
CA GLU A 954 21.81 -1.96 35.76
C GLU A 954 21.10 -2.62 36.95
N ILE A 955 20.85 -3.94 36.88
CA ILE A 955 20.22 -4.69 37.99
C ILE A 955 21.05 -4.57 39.26
N LEU A 956 22.36 -4.79 39.16
CA LEU A 956 23.27 -4.74 40.31
C LEU A 956 23.32 -3.33 40.92
N ALA A 957 23.36 -2.29 40.08
CA ALA A 957 23.33 -0.92 40.55
C ALA A 957 22.03 -0.59 41.31
N GLN A 958 20.87 -1.03 40.82
CA GLN A 958 19.58 -0.83 41.52
C GLN A 958 19.46 -1.63 42.83
N LEU A 959 20.20 -2.73 42.96
CA LEU A 959 20.31 -3.51 44.20
C LEU A 959 21.37 -2.95 45.18
N GLY A 960 22.11 -1.91 44.79
CA GLY A 960 23.18 -1.29 45.60
C GLY A 960 24.57 -1.95 45.45
N GLU A 961 24.75 -2.88 44.52
CA GLU A 961 26.03 -3.55 44.24
C GLU A 961 26.85 -2.79 43.19
N ILE A 962 27.05 -1.48 43.41
CA ILE A 962 27.57 -0.53 42.40
C ILE A 962 28.99 -0.89 41.92
N ASP A 963 29.84 -1.41 42.81
CA ASP A 963 31.20 -1.84 42.46
C ASP A 963 31.22 -2.94 41.39
N GLN A 964 30.26 -3.87 41.45
CA GLN A 964 30.14 -4.95 40.49
C GLN A 964 29.59 -4.44 39.15
N ALA A 965 28.61 -3.52 39.20
CA ALA A 965 28.05 -2.86 38.02
C ALA A 965 29.14 -2.10 37.24
N LEU A 966 29.95 -1.28 37.92
CA LEU A 966 31.06 -0.54 37.29
C LEU A 966 32.10 -1.45 36.64
N LEU A 967 32.40 -2.60 37.25
CA LEU A 967 33.35 -3.56 36.68
C LEU A 967 32.82 -4.17 35.38
N LEU A 968 31.53 -4.52 35.33
CA LEU A 968 30.88 -5.06 34.13
C LEU A 968 30.87 -4.03 33.01
N GLU A 969 30.45 -2.81 33.28
CA GLU A 969 30.43 -1.72 32.28
C GLU A 969 31.82 -1.41 31.73
N GLN A 970 32.83 -1.31 32.59
CA GLN A 970 34.21 -1.05 32.17
C GLN A 970 34.77 -2.17 31.30
N THR A 971 34.37 -3.42 31.54
CA THR A 971 34.80 -4.55 30.70
C THR A 971 34.05 -4.60 29.38
N SER A 972 32.74 -4.31 29.37
CA SER A 972 31.96 -4.16 28.14
C SER A 972 32.52 -3.06 27.23
N LEU A 973 32.93 -1.92 27.81
CA LEU A 973 33.52 -0.81 27.06
C LEU A 973 34.89 -1.14 26.45
N LEU A 974 35.67 -2.03 27.09
CA LEU A 974 36.94 -2.50 26.51
C LEU A 974 36.71 -3.38 25.28
N ASP A 975 35.62 -4.14 25.26
CA ASP A 975 35.26 -5.01 24.14
C ASP A 975 34.65 -4.21 22.98
N ASP A 976 33.87 -3.16 23.28
CA ASP A 976 33.31 -2.24 22.28
C ASP A 976 33.48 -0.76 22.67
N PRO A 977 34.65 -0.15 22.36
CA PRO A 977 34.94 1.24 22.67
C PRO A 977 34.07 2.26 21.92
N GLY A 978 33.30 1.82 20.92
CA GLY A 978 32.46 2.71 20.10
C GLY A 978 31.10 3.02 20.74
N GLN A 979 30.72 2.30 21.80
CA GLN A 979 29.40 2.45 22.42
C GLN A 979 29.37 3.62 23.41
N TRP A 980 28.93 4.78 22.92
CA TRP A 980 28.77 5.99 23.72
C TRP A 980 27.89 5.79 24.97
N HIS A 981 26.85 4.94 24.91
CA HIS A 981 25.96 4.73 26.04
C HIS A 981 26.67 4.14 27.28
N LEU A 982 27.64 3.24 27.07
CA LEU A 982 28.42 2.64 28.18
C LEU A 982 29.21 3.72 28.93
N HIS A 983 29.71 4.74 28.22
CA HIS A 983 30.37 5.89 28.87
C HIS A 983 29.41 6.65 29.80
N LEU A 984 28.18 6.90 29.35
CA LEU A 984 27.15 7.59 30.15
C LEU A 984 26.76 6.77 31.38
N GLN A 985 26.58 5.45 31.23
CA GLN A 985 26.24 4.56 32.33
C GLN A 985 27.34 4.49 33.38
N ILE A 986 28.60 4.37 32.97
CA ILE A 986 29.75 4.36 33.90
C ILE A 986 29.78 5.64 34.73
N ASP A 987 29.58 6.80 34.11
CA ASP A 987 29.60 8.08 34.83
C ASP A 987 28.40 8.23 35.78
N ARG A 988 27.22 7.71 35.40
CA ARG A 988 26.06 7.62 36.28
C ARG A 988 26.34 6.72 37.49
N PHE A 989 26.88 5.53 37.29
CA PHE A 989 27.20 4.60 38.39
C PHE A 989 28.32 5.12 39.30
N LYS A 990 29.32 5.84 38.77
CA LYS A 990 30.31 6.54 39.61
C LYS A 990 29.66 7.59 40.49
N SER A 991 28.74 8.37 39.93
CA SER A 991 28.00 9.40 40.68
C SER A 991 27.18 8.77 41.80
N MET A 992 26.47 7.66 41.53
CA MET A 992 25.74 6.91 42.56
C MET A 992 26.66 6.42 43.68
N LYS A 993 27.88 5.96 43.35
CA LYS A 993 28.88 5.55 44.34
C LYS A 993 29.43 6.71 45.18
N GLU A 994 29.50 7.91 44.62
CA GLU A 994 29.94 9.11 45.35
C GLU A 994 28.87 9.63 46.32
N ASP A 995 27.60 9.29 46.06
CA ASP A 995 26.45 9.65 46.90
C ASP A 995 26.20 8.65 48.07
N GLU A 996 26.82 7.46 48.06
CA GLU A 996 26.86 6.47 49.14
C GLU A 996 27.89 6.78 50.24
#